data_AF-Q095E3-F1
#
_entry.id   AF-Q095E3-F1
#
_cell.length_a   1.000
_cell.length_b   1.000
_cell.length_c   1.000
_cell.angle_alpha   90.00
_cell.angle_beta   90.00
_cell.angle_gamma   90.00
#
_symmetry.space_group_name_H-M   'P 1'
#
loop_
_entity.id
_entity.type
_entity.pdbx_description
1 polymer ?
#
loop_
_entity_poly.entity_id
_entity_poly.type
_entity_poly.pdbx_seq_one_letter_code
_entity_poly.pdbx_strand_id
1 'polypeptide(L)'
;MSTSRFLAFAVASLVLATRMAHAAAAPQPPPPSEEAHQLELVEEQLRNADEHVRFVETQFTQRPEPTEDGSLLRRFSDGEIQYLLGDWAAASVLFYDLVSEPRFKSHPRYADALFYLSDALFQQQNDIGARLYLRQQLSLPPTERYKDGLTRYLTVASRLNQFEDIDSYIEQARKLSGGQLPPELAYVYAKWLFKRTDLPAPERINRARAAFEPLVHASRDVIPRQSAYYLGVLSVQAGELMDAIERFRALTALPPRGTEEFRIRELANLSMGRLLYESGHLDEALDRYQEIPRDSEFFVDTLYEIAWTQVKRGRFDQAKNAIDLMLEVDPESTRVPDAQLLQAHLLLKMRRYAEATESYQHVISTYRPVQDKLDELLTRTSDPVIYFDNLLSQHSRTLDLGALLPPAALRYATTQQEIAEASRLVEDLAKGQQGVLEARELATRVLDTLTRQGWKAFPELHEGYDRVDAVESGLTRMEQVLVQLEAALVLEHLTPEERQQLEALRREREPVAARFALLPTTLEEKETRRQRMQARIDALDREAFRLIYELQSQNTVTTAMLKGMNTSPSAKGAPTEAAVDLLAKIQIEMDAFEELKAALARTRAQLAEERSTVATFVAGEERIRQQFYEVLKQEHLLLASISSRLPEDVARQMAHVQEVRERAEGLRLRVDTAKSVLHAQMERRVRTIHDKVRAEEALLAGYGEETVSASSNARNLVGRIAFDSFRRVRQHFYELVLKGDLGLVDVAFTRKQDNTEKIQALSAQKDQAMRALDKNLKETLKDVD
;
A
#
# COMPACT_ATOMS: atom_id res chain seq x y z
N MET A 1 -4.17 -43.57 0.29
CA MET A 1 -3.20 -44.67 0.11
C MET A 1 -2.35 -44.79 1.36
N SER A 2 -2.49 -45.94 2.01
CA SER A 2 -1.77 -46.55 3.15
C SER A 2 -1.10 -45.67 4.21
N THR A 3 -1.85 -45.41 5.29
CA THR A 3 -1.37 -45.33 6.67
C THR A 3 -1.93 -46.55 7.42
N SER A 4 -1.12 -47.59 7.65
CA SER A 4 -1.39 -48.61 8.68
C SER A 4 -0.35 -49.72 8.60
N ARG A 5 0.54 -49.81 9.60
CA ARG A 5 1.14 -51.05 10.10
C ARG A 5 2.16 -50.65 11.16
N PHE A 6 1.81 -50.81 12.43
CA PHE A 6 2.65 -51.42 13.46
C PHE A 6 1.84 -51.46 14.76
N LEU A 7 1.24 -52.62 15.02
CA LEU A 7 0.77 -53.00 16.34
C LEU A 7 0.91 -54.52 16.47
N ALA A 8 1.60 -54.92 17.54
CA ALA A 8 1.64 -56.23 18.19
C ALA A 8 2.24 -57.42 17.42
N PHE A 9 3.30 -58.03 17.96
CA PHE A 9 3.14 -59.22 18.82
C PHE A 9 4.52 -59.66 19.37
N ALA A 10 4.63 -59.64 20.69
CA ALA A 10 5.61 -60.41 21.45
C ALA A 10 4.86 -61.56 22.12
N VAL A 11 5.20 -62.83 21.85
CA VAL A 11 5.01 -63.99 22.75
C VAL A 11 6.00 -65.10 22.37
N ALA A 12 6.84 -65.44 23.34
CA ALA A 12 7.41 -66.75 23.71
C ALA A 12 7.85 -67.77 22.64
N SER A 13 9.09 -68.23 22.77
CA SER A 13 9.37 -69.67 22.91
C SER A 13 10.76 -69.92 23.49
N LEU A 14 10.76 -70.58 24.65
CA LEU A 14 11.90 -71.23 25.29
C LEU A 14 11.77 -72.75 24.98
N VAL A 15 12.92 -73.43 24.92
CA VAL A 15 13.16 -74.90 25.08
C VAL A 15 13.34 -75.77 23.80
N LEU A 16 14.43 -76.57 23.86
CA LEU A 16 14.90 -77.71 23.05
C LEU A 16 15.73 -77.36 21.79
N ALA A 17 16.93 -77.89 21.54
CA ALA A 17 17.69 -78.97 22.16
C ALA A 17 19.19 -78.88 21.82
N THR A 18 19.98 -79.47 22.71
CA THR A 18 21.37 -79.93 22.57
C THR A 18 21.79 -80.43 21.19
N ARG A 19 22.93 -79.96 20.69
CA ARG A 19 23.98 -80.82 20.10
C ARG A 19 25.36 -80.15 20.19
N MET A 20 26.28 -80.90 20.77
CA MET A 20 27.70 -80.57 20.91
C MET A 20 28.37 -80.35 19.56
N ALA A 21 29.21 -79.33 19.48
CA ALA A 21 30.47 -79.41 18.76
C ALA A 21 31.52 -78.71 19.62
N HIS A 22 32.45 -79.50 20.18
CA HIS A 22 33.69 -78.99 20.74
C HIS A 22 34.47 -78.31 19.61
N ALA A 23 34.41 -76.99 19.53
CA ALA A 23 35.42 -76.19 18.85
C ALA A 23 36.27 -75.56 19.96
N ALA A 24 37.57 -75.83 19.92
CA ALA A 24 38.54 -75.29 20.86
C ALA A 24 38.37 -73.76 20.93
N ALA A 25 38.01 -73.26 22.12
CA ALA A 25 38.00 -71.83 22.40
C ALA A 25 39.44 -71.34 22.27
N ALA A 26 39.70 -70.55 21.21
CA ALA A 26 40.82 -69.62 21.23
C ALA A 26 40.64 -68.71 22.47
N PRO A 27 41.72 -68.36 23.20
CA PRO A 27 41.61 -67.47 24.34
C PRO A 27 40.93 -66.17 23.88
N GLN A 28 39.78 -65.86 24.47
CA GLN A 28 39.19 -64.52 24.32
C GLN A 28 40.23 -63.51 24.82
N PRO A 29 40.51 -62.44 24.06
CA PRO A 29 41.39 -61.38 24.55
C PRO A 29 40.82 -60.84 25.86
N PRO A 30 41.67 -60.44 26.82
CA PRO A 30 41.21 -59.81 28.05
C PRO A 30 40.30 -58.61 27.71
N PRO A 31 39.31 -58.28 28.57
CA PRO A 31 38.50 -57.09 28.35
C PRO A 31 39.42 -55.88 28.14
N PRO A 32 39.13 -55.00 27.17
CA PRO A 32 39.92 -53.81 26.93
C PRO A 32 40.05 -53.01 28.23
N SER A 33 41.23 -52.45 28.49
CA SER A 33 41.40 -51.61 29.67
C SER A 33 40.48 -50.38 29.57
N GLU A 34 40.15 -49.75 30.70
CA GLU A 34 39.24 -48.61 30.74
C GLU A 34 39.72 -47.46 29.83
N GLU A 35 41.03 -47.31 29.66
CA GLU A 35 41.68 -46.35 28.76
C GLU A 35 41.43 -46.67 27.28
N ALA A 36 41.47 -47.95 26.89
CA ALA A 36 41.24 -48.38 25.51
C ALA A 36 39.78 -48.12 25.08
N HIS A 37 38.82 -48.33 25.98
CA HIS A 37 37.42 -48.03 25.70
C HIS A 37 37.13 -46.52 25.57
N GLN A 38 37.78 -45.69 26.39
CA GLN A 38 37.67 -44.23 26.28
C GLN A 38 38.28 -43.71 24.97
N LEU A 39 39.39 -44.29 24.51
CA LEU A 39 40.02 -43.93 23.24
C LEU A 39 39.14 -44.30 22.05
N GLU A 40 38.53 -45.50 22.03
CA GLU A 40 37.55 -45.89 21.00
C GLU A 40 36.37 -44.91 20.91
N LEU A 41 35.87 -44.45 22.07
CA LEU A 41 34.79 -43.45 22.11
C LEU A 41 35.23 -42.11 21.50
N VAL A 42 36.46 -41.65 21.78
CA VAL A 42 37.01 -40.44 21.17
C VAL A 42 37.16 -40.59 19.65
N GLU A 43 37.59 -41.76 19.16
CA GLU A 43 37.67 -42.02 17.72
C GLU A 43 36.30 -42.03 17.02
N GLU A 44 35.26 -42.57 17.67
CA GLU A 44 33.88 -42.49 17.18
C GLU A 44 33.39 -41.04 17.12
N GLN A 45 33.61 -40.26 18.19
CA GLN A 45 33.26 -38.85 18.22
C GLN A 45 34.01 -38.04 17.16
N LEU A 46 35.29 -38.35 16.92
CA LEU A 46 36.10 -37.71 15.89
C LEU A 46 35.60 -38.02 14.48
N ARG A 47 35.12 -39.24 14.22
CA ARG A 47 34.46 -39.59 12.94
C ARG A 47 33.18 -38.78 12.73
N ASN A 48 32.33 -38.69 13.74
CA ASN A 48 31.10 -37.90 13.67
C ASN A 48 31.42 -36.41 13.45
N ALA A 49 32.44 -35.87 14.12
CA ALA A 49 32.92 -34.51 13.93
C ALA A 49 33.40 -34.27 12.48
N ASP A 50 34.13 -35.20 11.88
CA ASP A 50 34.56 -35.11 10.47
C ASP A 50 33.37 -35.06 9.51
N GLU A 51 32.35 -35.89 9.71
CA GLU A 51 31.13 -35.87 8.89
C GLU A 51 30.38 -34.52 8.97
N HIS A 52 30.28 -33.95 10.17
CA HIS A 52 29.68 -32.63 10.36
C HIS A 52 30.46 -31.52 9.66
N VAL A 53 31.80 -31.53 9.73
CA VAL A 53 32.64 -30.55 9.02
C VAL A 53 32.52 -30.72 7.51
N ARG A 54 32.52 -31.95 6.99
CA ARG A 54 32.29 -32.21 5.55
C ARG A 54 30.92 -31.72 5.07
N PHE A 55 29.88 -31.91 5.87
CA PHE A 55 28.56 -31.36 5.56
C PHE A 55 28.60 -29.83 5.46
N VAL A 56 29.27 -29.16 6.41
CA VAL A 56 29.37 -27.70 6.37
C VAL A 56 30.19 -27.22 5.19
N GLU A 57 31.30 -27.91 4.93
CA GLU A 57 32.19 -27.61 3.81
C GLU A 57 31.42 -27.66 2.48
N THR A 58 30.69 -28.75 2.23
CA THR A 58 29.94 -28.98 0.98
C THR A 58 28.73 -28.05 0.82
N GLN A 59 27.95 -27.82 1.87
CA GLN A 59 26.69 -27.08 1.76
C GLN A 59 26.84 -25.56 1.85
N PHE A 60 27.82 -25.07 2.61
CA PHE A 60 27.93 -23.64 2.93
C PHE A 60 29.24 -23.00 2.43
N THR A 61 30.37 -23.70 2.47
CA THR A 61 31.67 -23.07 2.09
C THR A 61 32.06 -23.29 0.63
N GLN A 62 31.83 -24.48 0.08
CA GLN A 62 32.24 -24.89 -1.27
C GLN A 62 31.15 -24.67 -2.32
N ARG A 63 29.93 -24.35 -1.89
CA ARG A 63 28.84 -24.01 -2.80
C ARG A 63 29.20 -22.69 -3.51
N PRO A 64 29.37 -22.68 -4.83
CA PRO A 64 29.66 -21.45 -5.55
C PRO A 64 28.49 -20.49 -5.35
N GLU A 65 28.78 -19.25 -4.97
CA GLU A 65 27.77 -18.21 -4.94
C GLU A 65 27.19 -18.08 -6.36
N PRO A 66 25.87 -17.92 -6.51
CA PRO A 66 25.28 -17.74 -7.82
C PRO A 66 25.99 -16.57 -8.51
N THR A 67 26.42 -16.80 -9.75
CA THR A 67 26.94 -15.73 -10.61
C THR A 67 25.96 -14.57 -10.58
N GLU A 68 26.44 -13.33 -10.59
CA GLU A 68 25.59 -12.14 -10.52
C GLU A 68 24.48 -12.18 -11.59
N ASP A 69 24.77 -12.66 -12.80
CA ASP A 69 23.77 -12.86 -13.87
C ASP A 69 22.67 -13.86 -13.50
N GLY A 70 23.05 -14.98 -12.85
CA GLY A 70 22.13 -15.96 -12.32
C GLY A 70 21.25 -15.41 -11.19
N SER A 71 21.78 -14.49 -10.38
CA SER A 71 20.99 -13.78 -9.36
C SER A 71 19.96 -12.84 -9.99
N LEU A 72 20.36 -12.09 -11.02
CA LEU A 72 19.45 -11.21 -11.76
C LEU A 72 18.33 -12.00 -12.48
N LEU A 73 18.68 -13.12 -13.12
CA LEU A 73 17.68 -14.00 -13.75
C LEU A 73 16.70 -14.59 -12.73
N ARG A 74 17.20 -14.99 -11.55
CA ARG A 74 16.33 -15.47 -10.47
C ARG A 74 15.37 -14.38 -9.99
N ARG A 75 15.87 -13.16 -9.77
CA ARG A 75 15.02 -12.01 -9.41
C ARG A 75 13.95 -11.73 -10.47
N PHE A 76 14.30 -11.87 -11.75
CA PHE A 76 13.33 -11.71 -12.82
C PHE A 76 12.22 -12.75 -12.70
N SER A 77 12.57 -14.02 -12.53
CA SER A 77 11.60 -15.10 -12.34
C SER A 77 10.74 -14.90 -11.10
N ASP A 78 11.32 -14.45 -9.99
CA ASP A 78 10.59 -14.14 -8.76
C ASP A 78 9.59 -12.99 -9.01
N GLY A 79 9.99 -11.95 -9.76
CA GLY A 79 9.11 -10.85 -10.19
C GLY A 79 7.96 -11.33 -11.07
N GLU A 80 8.22 -12.24 -12.02
CA GLU A 80 7.16 -12.85 -12.85
C GLU A 80 6.17 -13.64 -12.01
N ILE A 81 6.65 -14.39 -11.02
CA ILE A 81 5.79 -15.15 -10.11
C ILE A 81 4.86 -14.20 -9.35
N GLN A 82 5.39 -13.13 -8.73
CA GLN A 82 4.56 -12.16 -8.00
C GLN A 82 3.54 -11.47 -8.91
N TYR A 83 3.96 -11.12 -10.14
CA TYR A 83 3.07 -10.53 -11.14
C TYR A 83 1.91 -11.48 -11.49
N LEU A 84 2.20 -12.77 -11.72
CA LEU A 84 1.17 -13.77 -12.03
C LEU A 84 0.24 -14.06 -10.85
N LEU A 85 0.72 -13.91 -9.61
CA LEU A 85 -0.10 -14.00 -8.39
C LEU A 85 -0.99 -12.77 -8.17
N GLY A 86 -0.80 -11.70 -8.95
CA GLY A 86 -1.52 -10.43 -8.79
C GLY A 86 -0.99 -9.56 -7.65
N ASP A 87 0.19 -9.88 -7.09
CA ASP A 87 0.88 -9.00 -6.15
C ASP A 87 1.69 -7.95 -6.92
N TRP A 88 0.96 -6.94 -7.40
CA TRP A 88 1.53 -5.85 -8.21
C TRP A 88 2.57 -5.05 -7.43
N ALA A 89 2.39 -4.91 -6.12
CA ALA A 89 3.30 -4.16 -5.27
C ALA A 89 4.66 -4.87 -5.20
N ALA A 90 4.68 -6.15 -4.82
CA ALA A 90 5.92 -6.93 -4.75
C ALA A 90 6.59 -7.05 -6.13
N ALA A 91 5.81 -7.30 -7.18
CA ALA A 91 6.33 -7.35 -8.55
C ALA A 91 7.02 -6.03 -8.95
N SER A 92 6.40 -4.88 -8.66
CA SER A 92 6.96 -3.58 -9.02
C SER A 92 8.30 -3.31 -8.32
N VAL A 93 8.46 -3.73 -7.06
CA VAL A 93 9.74 -3.59 -6.33
C VAL A 93 10.82 -4.44 -6.97
N LEU A 94 10.53 -5.71 -7.26
CA LEU A 94 11.49 -6.64 -7.88
C LEU A 94 11.93 -6.17 -9.27
N PHE A 95 10.99 -5.71 -10.10
CA PHE A 95 11.33 -5.21 -11.43
C PHE A 95 11.98 -3.83 -11.39
N TYR A 96 11.68 -2.96 -10.42
CA TYR A 96 12.36 -1.69 -10.25
C TYR A 96 13.85 -1.88 -9.95
N ASP A 97 14.18 -2.79 -9.02
CA ASP A 97 15.56 -3.15 -8.69
C ASP A 97 16.31 -3.68 -9.93
N LEU A 98 15.67 -4.57 -10.70
CA LEU A 98 16.24 -5.09 -11.95
C LEU A 98 16.46 -4.00 -13.01
N VAL A 99 15.48 -3.11 -13.22
CA VAL A 99 15.57 -2.07 -14.25
C VAL A 99 16.61 -1.00 -13.89
N SER A 100 16.83 -0.80 -12.60
CA SER A 100 17.81 0.15 -12.05
C SER A 100 19.25 -0.37 -12.17
N GLU A 101 19.45 -1.69 -12.14
CA GLU A 101 20.77 -2.31 -12.27
C GLU A 101 21.42 -2.05 -13.65
N PRO A 102 22.56 -1.33 -13.73
CA PRO A 102 23.17 -0.94 -15.00
C PRO A 102 23.50 -2.12 -15.92
N ARG A 103 23.93 -3.26 -15.37
CA ARG A 103 24.27 -4.46 -16.16
C ARG A 103 23.05 -5.14 -16.75
N PHE A 104 21.91 -5.06 -16.08
CA PHE A 104 20.67 -5.64 -16.57
C PHE A 104 20.09 -4.86 -17.77
N LYS A 105 20.48 -3.59 -17.96
CA LYS A 105 20.06 -2.77 -19.11
C LYS A 105 20.47 -3.36 -20.46
N SER A 106 21.58 -4.09 -20.51
CA SER A 106 22.04 -4.81 -21.71
C SER A 106 21.44 -6.21 -21.86
N HIS A 107 20.65 -6.67 -20.88
CA HIS A 107 20.09 -8.02 -20.89
C HIS A 107 18.91 -8.14 -21.88
N PRO A 108 18.74 -9.26 -22.62
CA PRO A 108 17.63 -9.42 -23.57
C PRO A 108 16.24 -9.25 -22.96
N ARG A 109 16.06 -9.63 -21.69
CA ARG A 109 14.80 -9.47 -20.95
C ARG A 109 14.56 -8.07 -20.36
N TYR A 110 15.43 -7.09 -20.65
CA TYR A 110 15.29 -5.73 -20.11
C TYR A 110 13.97 -5.07 -20.53
N ALA A 111 13.59 -5.22 -21.80
CA ALA A 111 12.33 -4.69 -22.33
C ALA A 111 11.10 -5.36 -21.65
N ASP A 112 11.20 -6.65 -21.32
CA ASP A 112 10.13 -7.36 -20.60
C ASP A 112 10.05 -6.90 -19.14
N ALA A 113 11.18 -6.69 -18.46
CA ALA A 113 11.19 -6.14 -17.10
C ALA A 113 10.56 -4.74 -17.06
N LEU A 114 10.87 -3.88 -18.04
CA LEU A 114 10.24 -2.57 -18.18
C LEU A 114 8.73 -2.68 -18.37
N PHE A 115 8.28 -3.60 -19.23
CA PHE A 115 6.85 -3.84 -19.40
C PHE A 115 6.20 -4.27 -18.09
N TYR A 116 6.72 -5.30 -17.41
CA TYR A 116 6.14 -5.80 -16.17
C TYR A 116 6.15 -4.77 -15.04
N LEU A 117 7.25 -4.03 -14.88
CA LEU A 117 7.32 -2.91 -13.94
C LEU A 117 6.21 -1.91 -14.22
N SER A 118 6.09 -1.52 -15.49
CA SER A 118 5.17 -0.48 -15.89
C SER A 118 3.70 -0.90 -15.82
N ASP A 119 3.38 -2.16 -16.13
CA ASP A 119 2.03 -2.70 -16.00
C ASP A 119 1.68 -2.88 -14.51
N ALA A 120 2.61 -3.36 -13.68
CA ALA A 120 2.40 -3.43 -12.22
C ALA A 120 2.14 -2.04 -11.61
N LEU A 121 2.86 -1.01 -12.06
CA LEU A 121 2.61 0.39 -11.65
C LEU A 121 1.26 0.90 -12.17
N PHE A 122 0.88 0.51 -13.39
CA PHE A 122 -0.44 0.84 -13.95
C PHE A 122 -1.58 0.23 -13.13
N GLN A 123 -1.45 -1.03 -12.69
CA GLN A 123 -2.45 -1.67 -11.81
C GLN A 123 -2.53 -1.00 -10.44
N GLN A 124 -1.41 -0.48 -9.94
CA GLN A 124 -1.33 0.31 -8.71
C GLN A 124 -1.84 1.75 -8.86
N GLN A 125 -2.33 2.14 -10.05
CA GLN A 125 -2.77 3.51 -10.36
C GLN A 125 -1.63 4.56 -10.28
N ASN A 126 -0.37 4.13 -10.30
CA ASN A 126 0.77 5.01 -10.43
C ASN A 126 1.02 5.32 -11.91
N ASP A 127 0.10 6.13 -12.49
CA ASP A 127 0.11 6.49 -13.91
C ASP A 127 1.42 7.21 -14.31
N ILE A 128 2.01 8.03 -13.43
CA ILE A 128 3.27 8.75 -13.72
C ILE A 128 4.44 7.77 -13.88
N GLY A 129 4.63 6.87 -12.91
CA GLY A 129 5.68 5.85 -12.95
C GLY A 129 5.47 4.89 -14.11
N ALA A 130 4.24 4.43 -14.32
CA ALA A 130 3.88 3.59 -15.46
C ALA A 130 4.26 4.26 -16.79
N ARG A 131 3.92 5.54 -16.98
CA ARG A 131 4.26 6.29 -18.19
C ARG A 131 5.76 6.32 -18.46
N LEU A 132 6.56 6.62 -17.42
CA LEU A 132 8.00 6.75 -17.54
C LEU A 132 8.63 5.47 -18.12
N TYR A 133 8.32 4.33 -17.51
CA TYR A 133 8.88 3.04 -17.93
C TYR A 133 8.26 2.50 -19.21
N LEU A 134 6.98 2.78 -19.49
CA LEU A 134 6.36 2.48 -20.79
C LEU A 134 7.03 3.24 -21.92
N ARG A 135 7.30 4.54 -21.75
CA ARG A 135 8.02 5.33 -22.76
C ARG A 135 9.41 4.76 -23.00
N GLN A 136 10.10 4.38 -21.93
CA GLN A 136 11.40 3.74 -22.04
C GLN A 136 11.32 2.41 -22.79
N GLN A 137 10.34 1.54 -22.47
CA GLN A 137 10.10 0.29 -23.18
C GLN A 137 9.86 0.54 -24.67
N LEU A 138 9.00 1.50 -25.02
CA LEU A 138 8.63 1.81 -26.41
C LEU A 138 9.78 2.43 -27.22
N SER A 139 10.79 3.00 -26.55
CA SER A 139 12.00 3.51 -27.21
C SER A 139 12.98 2.41 -27.63
N LEU A 140 12.83 1.20 -27.08
CA LEU A 140 13.65 0.03 -27.42
C LEU A 140 13.15 -0.67 -28.69
N PRO A 141 13.96 -1.55 -29.31
CA PRO A 141 13.49 -2.38 -30.42
C PRO A 141 12.19 -3.15 -30.05
N PRO A 142 11.20 -3.24 -30.95
CA PRO A 142 9.92 -3.85 -30.63
C PRO A 142 10.04 -5.31 -30.20
N THR A 143 9.41 -5.63 -29.08
CA THR A 143 9.21 -7.00 -28.60
C THR A 143 7.78 -7.46 -28.86
N GLU A 144 7.46 -8.73 -28.53
CA GLU A 144 6.09 -9.27 -28.62
C GLU A 144 5.08 -8.41 -27.84
N ARG A 145 5.52 -7.80 -26.74
CA ARG A 145 4.70 -6.97 -25.84
C ARG A 145 4.63 -5.49 -26.24
N TYR A 146 5.21 -5.10 -27.37
CA TYR A 146 5.21 -3.71 -27.83
C TYR A 146 3.78 -3.14 -27.96
N LYS A 147 2.84 -3.95 -28.50
CA LYS A 147 1.44 -3.52 -28.72
C LYS A 147 0.69 -3.35 -27.40
N ASP A 148 0.92 -4.25 -26.44
CA ASP A 148 0.32 -4.19 -25.11
C ASP A 148 0.86 -2.98 -24.34
N GLY A 149 2.18 -2.78 -24.35
CA GLY A 149 2.85 -1.61 -23.77
C GLY A 149 2.32 -0.31 -24.38
N LEU A 150 2.18 -0.22 -25.70
CA LEU A 150 1.62 0.96 -26.35
C LEU A 150 0.16 1.21 -25.96
N THR A 151 -0.64 0.15 -25.82
CA THR A 151 -2.03 0.27 -25.36
C THR A 151 -2.11 0.84 -23.95
N ARG A 152 -1.24 0.36 -23.03
CA ARG A 152 -1.11 0.93 -21.67
C ARG A 152 -0.64 2.38 -21.73
N TYR A 153 0.37 2.67 -22.54
CA TYR A 153 0.95 4.01 -22.66
C TYR A 153 -0.08 5.03 -23.11
N LEU A 154 -0.87 4.72 -24.14
CA LEU A 154 -1.95 5.61 -24.60
C LEU A 154 -3.03 5.82 -23.54
N THR A 155 -3.37 4.77 -22.79
CA THR A 155 -4.36 4.86 -21.71
C THR A 155 -3.87 5.79 -20.61
N VAL A 156 -2.62 5.61 -20.17
CA VAL A 156 -1.95 6.45 -19.16
C VAL A 156 -1.79 7.89 -19.65
N ALA A 157 -1.29 8.09 -20.86
CA ALA A 157 -1.13 9.40 -21.48
C ALA A 157 -2.47 10.14 -21.59
N SER A 158 -3.55 9.42 -21.90
CA SER A 158 -4.91 9.96 -21.92
C SER A 158 -5.45 10.34 -20.55
N ARG A 159 -5.05 9.65 -19.47
CA ARG A 159 -5.41 10.02 -18.08
C ARG A 159 -4.63 11.25 -17.61
N LEU A 160 -3.37 11.36 -18.01
CA LEU A 160 -2.46 12.44 -17.64
C LEU A 160 -2.60 13.68 -18.56
N ASN A 161 -3.49 13.67 -19.55
CA ASN A 161 -3.66 14.71 -20.58
C ASN A 161 -2.33 15.08 -21.28
N GLN A 162 -1.50 14.07 -21.60
CA GLN A 162 -0.24 14.26 -22.30
C GLN A 162 -0.31 13.68 -23.71
N PHE A 163 0.04 14.50 -24.69
CA PHE A 163 -0.22 14.20 -26.11
C PHE A 163 1.03 14.19 -27.00
N GLU A 164 2.22 14.28 -26.42
CA GLU A 164 3.48 14.41 -27.15
C GLU A 164 4.08 13.05 -27.55
N ASP A 165 4.81 13.02 -28.66
CA ASP A 165 5.65 11.91 -29.13
C ASP A 165 4.95 10.55 -29.36
N ILE A 166 3.63 10.53 -29.59
CA ILE A 166 2.86 9.27 -29.75
C ILE A 166 2.78 8.78 -31.20
N ASP A 167 2.74 9.70 -32.17
CA ASP A 167 2.50 9.37 -33.58
C ASP A 167 3.57 8.40 -34.13
N SER A 168 4.84 8.52 -33.71
CA SER A 168 5.93 7.60 -34.10
C SER A 168 5.70 6.17 -33.61
N TYR A 169 5.22 6.01 -32.37
CA TYR A 169 4.98 4.69 -31.80
C TYR A 169 3.80 3.98 -32.49
N ILE A 170 2.80 4.75 -32.91
CA ILE A 170 1.63 4.26 -33.67
C ILE A 170 2.05 3.79 -35.06
N GLU A 171 2.87 4.56 -35.77
CA GLU A 171 3.38 4.16 -37.08
C GLU A 171 4.24 2.89 -37.00
N GLN A 172 5.03 2.74 -35.95
CA GLN A 172 5.75 1.50 -35.68
C GLN A 172 4.80 0.33 -35.41
N ALA A 173 3.73 0.52 -34.64
CA ALA A 173 2.72 -0.51 -34.39
C ALA A 173 1.97 -0.93 -35.67
N ARG A 174 1.72 0.00 -36.60
CA ARG A 174 1.13 -0.29 -37.92
C ARG A 174 2.05 -1.17 -38.76
N LYS A 175 3.35 -0.85 -38.82
CA LYS A 175 4.35 -1.66 -39.53
C LYS A 175 4.40 -3.10 -38.99
N LEU A 176 4.33 -3.28 -37.66
CA LEU A 176 4.29 -4.58 -37.00
C LEU A 176 2.98 -5.36 -37.17
N SER A 177 1.97 -4.76 -37.80
CA SER A 177 0.63 -5.33 -37.93
C SER A 177 0.17 -5.40 -39.39
N GLY A 178 1.10 -5.40 -40.35
CA GLY A 178 0.78 -5.48 -41.78
C GLY A 178 0.05 -4.25 -42.32
N GLY A 179 0.19 -3.09 -41.66
CA GLY A 179 -0.39 -1.81 -42.07
C GLY A 179 -1.68 -1.40 -41.34
N GLN A 180 -2.37 -2.33 -40.66
CA GLN A 180 -3.59 -2.03 -39.91
C GLN A 180 -3.40 -2.30 -38.42
N LEU A 181 -3.90 -1.40 -37.57
CA LEU A 181 -3.83 -1.58 -36.12
C LEU A 181 -4.88 -2.63 -35.67
N PRO A 182 -4.55 -3.47 -34.66
CA PRO A 182 -5.57 -4.29 -33.98
C PRO A 182 -6.72 -3.42 -33.46
N PRO A 183 -7.99 -3.89 -33.50
CA PRO A 183 -9.16 -3.08 -33.14
C PRO A 183 -9.09 -2.45 -31.74
N GLU A 184 -8.49 -3.14 -30.77
CA GLU A 184 -8.38 -2.68 -29.38
C GLU A 184 -7.41 -1.50 -29.28
N LEU A 185 -6.23 -1.63 -29.90
CA LEU A 185 -5.23 -0.56 -29.95
C LEU A 185 -5.74 0.62 -30.77
N ALA A 186 -6.39 0.36 -31.91
CA ALA A 186 -7.01 1.38 -32.75
C ALA A 186 -8.08 2.18 -31.99
N TYR A 187 -8.91 1.50 -31.19
CA TYR A 187 -9.93 2.14 -30.37
C TYR A 187 -9.33 3.02 -29.27
N VAL A 188 -8.31 2.53 -28.56
CA VAL A 188 -7.61 3.33 -27.54
C VAL A 188 -6.92 4.55 -28.17
N TYR A 189 -6.31 4.37 -29.34
CA TYR A 189 -5.72 5.48 -30.11
C TYR A 189 -6.77 6.50 -30.56
N ALA A 190 -7.93 6.06 -31.04
CA ALA A 190 -9.03 6.94 -31.44
C ALA A 190 -9.58 7.76 -30.24
N LYS A 191 -9.73 7.14 -29.07
CA LYS A 191 -10.09 7.84 -27.82
C LYS A 191 -9.02 8.84 -27.39
N TRP A 192 -7.75 8.50 -27.55
CA TRP A 192 -6.65 9.39 -27.26
C TRP A 192 -6.68 10.62 -28.18
N LEU A 193 -6.87 10.42 -29.50
CA LEU A 193 -7.05 11.51 -30.48
C LEU A 193 -8.25 12.39 -30.15
N PHE A 194 -9.38 11.80 -29.75
CA PHE A 194 -10.58 12.53 -29.33
C PHE A 194 -10.29 13.51 -28.17
N LYS A 195 -9.37 13.16 -27.27
CA LYS A 195 -9.00 13.98 -26.11
C LYS A 195 -7.83 14.95 -26.34
N ARG A 196 -7.17 14.97 -27.50
CA ARG A 196 -6.05 15.87 -27.81
C ARG A 196 -6.44 17.34 -27.75
N THR A 197 -6.31 17.98 -26.60
CA THR A 197 -6.62 19.40 -26.42
C THR A 197 -5.54 20.32 -26.99
N ASP A 198 -4.37 19.79 -27.32
CA ASP A 198 -3.26 20.50 -27.98
C ASP A 198 -3.56 20.86 -29.45
N LEU A 199 -4.45 20.11 -30.10
CA LEU A 199 -4.82 20.34 -31.50
C LEU A 199 -6.00 21.32 -31.65
N PRO A 200 -6.03 22.11 -32.74
CA PRO A 200 -7.24 22.82 -33.16
C PRO A 200 -8.42 21.86 -33.31
N ALA A 201 -9.61 22.28 -32.87
CA ALA A 201 -10.81 21.43 -32.86
C ALA A 201 -11.11 20.76 -34.22
N PRO A 202 -11.03 21.46 -35.39
CA PRO A 202 -11.31 20.82 -36.69
C PRO A 202 -10.34 19.69 -37.02
N GLU A 203 -9.04 19.87 -36.72
CA GLU A 203 -8.03 18.85 -36.98
C GLU A 203 -8.21 17.64 -36.06
N ARG A 204 -8.45 17.89 -34.77
CA ARG A 204 -8.74 16.85 -33.78
C ARG A 204 -9.95 16.01 -34.20
N ILE A 205 -11.04 16.66 -34.59
CA ILE A 205 -12.27 16.00 -35.04
C ILE A 205 -12.01 15.12 -36.25
N ASN A 206 -11.33 15.65 -37.28
CA ASN A 206 -11.05 14.90 -38.50
C ASN A 206 -10.16 13.68 -38.24
N ARG A 207 -9.09 13.82 -37.45
CA ARG A 207 -8.21 12.71 -37.08
C ARG A 207 -8.95 11.65 -36.26
N ALA A 208 -9.75 12.05 -35.27
CA ALA A 208 -10.51 11.14 -34.44
C ALA A 208 -11.59 10.40 -35.25
N ARG A 209 -12.32 11.09 -36.14
CA ARG A 209 -13.29 10.47 -37.06
C ARG A 209 -12.65 9.40 -37.92
N ALA A 210 -11.53 9.72 -38.58
CA ALA A 210 -10.80 8.77 -39.41
C ALA A 210 -10.33 7.52 -38.64
N ALA A 211 -10.04 7.66 -37.35
CA ALA A 211 -9.65 6.54 -36.51
C ALA A 211 -10.84 5.69 -36.02
N PHE A 212 -12.01 6.30 -35.75
CA PHE A 212 -13.21 5.59 -35.30
C PHE A 212 -14.02 4.94 -36.42
N GLU A 213 -14.05 5.50 -37.63
CA GLU A 213 -14.89 5.03 -38.73
C GLU A 213 -14.69 3.53 -39.05
N PRO A 214 -13.46 3.01 -39.17
CA PRO A 214 -13.25 1.58 -39.45
C PRO A 214 -13.72 0.66 -38.31
N LEU A 215 -13.79 1.18 -37.08
CA LEU A 215 -14.08 0.38 -35.88
C LEU A 215 -15.57 0.07 -35.72
N VAL A 216 -16.45 0.79 -36.43
CA VAL A 216 -17.89 0.50 -36.48
C VAL A 216 -18.17 -0.87 -37.12
N HIS A 217 -17.22 -1.42 -37.88
CA HIS A 217 -17.32 -2.75 -38.50
C HIS A 217 -16.40 -3.79 -37.85
N ALA A 218 -15.81 -3.50 -36.69
CA ALA A 218 -14.95 -4.45 -35.98
C ALA A 218 -15.75 -5.68 -35.50
N SER A 219 -15.13 -6.85 -35.51
CA SER A 219 -15.78 -8.13 -35.16
C SER A 219 -16.09 -8.33 -33.67
N ARG A 220 -15.78 -7.36 -32.79
CA ARG A 220 -16.03 -7.45 -31.35
C ARG A 220 -17.36 -6.82 -30.96
N ASP A 221 -17.99 -7.28 -29.88
CA ASP A 221 -19.35 -6.86 -29.53
C ASP A 221 -19.48 -5.37 -29.15
N VAL A 222 -18.61 -4.85 -28.27
CA VAL A 222 -18.80 -3.50 -27.67
C VAL A 222 -18.11 -2.35 -28.44
N ILE A 223 -16.91 -2.60 -29.03
CA ILE A 223 -16.09 -1.56 -29.71
C ILE A 223 -16.86 -0.84 -30.83
N PRO A 224 -17.63 -1.53 -31.70
CA PRO A 224 -18.42 -0.88 -32.74
C PRO A 224 -19.40 0.16 -32.21
N ARG A 225 -20.14 -0.18 -31.14
CA ARG A 225 -21.12 0.73 -30.55
C ARG A 225 -20.48 1.92 -29.85
N GLN A 226 -19.39 1.68 -29.12
CA GLN A 226 -18.61 2.76 -28.52
C GLN A 226 -18.09 3.71 -29.59
N SER A 227 -17.51 3.18 -30.66
CA SER A 227 -16.98 3.97 -31.77
C SER A 227 -18.09 4.76 -32.48
N ALA A 228 -19.25 4.14 -32.74
CA ALA A 228 -20.41 4.82 -33.30
C ALA A 228 -20.93 5.96 -32.40
N TYR A 229 -20.92 5.77 -31.08
CA TYR A 229 -21.27 6.84 -30.13
C TYR A 229 -20.29 8.01 -30.22
N TYR A 230 -18.98 7.75 -30.19
CA TYR A 230 -17.98 8.81 -30.33
C TYR A 230 -18.06 9.54 -31.67
N LEU A 231 -18.39 8.85 -32.77
CA LEU A 231 -18.63 9.47 -34.06
C LEU A 231 -19.84 10.42 -34.02
N GLY A 232 -20.93 10.02 -33.35
CA GLY A 232 -22.07 10.91 -33.09
C GLY A 232 -21.66 12.17 -32.31
N VAL A 233 -20.90 12.01 -31.22
CA VAL A 233 -20.37 13.12 -30.42
C VAL A 233 -19.46 14.03 -31.25
N LEU A 234 -18.60 13.47 -32.10
CA LEU A 234 -17.74 14.23 -33.00
C LEU A 234 -18.54 15.04 -34.02
N SER A 235 -19.67 14.52 -34.52
CA SER A 235 -20.60 15.29 -35.36
C SER A 235 -21.27 16.43 -34.60
N VAL A 236 -21.60 16.25 -33.32
CA VAL A 236 -22.06 17.36 -32.47
C VAL A 236 -20.98 18.44 -32.32
N GLN A 237 -19.73 18.04 -32.03
CA GLN A 237 -18.61 18.99 -31.89
C GLN A 237 -18.29 19.74 -33.19
N ALA A 238 -18.54 19.12 -34.35
CA ALA A 238 -18.40 19.74 -35.66
C ALA A 238 -19.56 20.71 -36.00
N GLY A 239 -20.65 20.72 -35.21
CA GLY A 239 -21.87 21.47 -35.51
C GLY A 239 -22.78 20.80 -36.54
N GLU A 240 -22.48 19.56 -36.93
CA GLU A 240 -23.23 18.79 -37.93
C GLU A 240 -24.43 18.08 -37.27
N LEU A 241 -25.40 18.88 -36.80
CA LEU A 241 -26.50 18.39 -35.94
C LEU A 241 -27.34 17.27 -36.58
N MET A 242 -27.66 17.39 -37.88
CA MET A 242 -28.46 16.37 -38.59
C MET A 242 -27.69 15.06 -38.73
N ASP A 243 -26.41 15.11 -39.08
CA ASP A 243 -25.56 13.90 -39.17
C ASP A 243 -25.43 13.23 -37.79
N ALA A 244 -25.26 14.03 -36.72
CA ALA A 244 -25.23 13.51 -35.36
C ALA A 244 -26.54 12.78 -34.98
N ILE A 245 -27.69 13.35 -35.33
CA ILE A 245 -29.01 12.72 -35.10
C ILE A 245 -29.10 11.38 -35.84
N GLU A 246 -28.72 11.31 -37.11
CA GLU A 246 -28.75 10.05 -37.88
C GLU A 246 -27.81 9.00 -37.28
N ARG A 247 -26.60 9.40 -36.85
CA ARG A 247 -25.65 8.49 -36.20
C ARG A 247 -26.18 7.92 -34.89
N PHE A 248 -26.77 8.76 -34.03
CA PHE A 248 -27.38 8.28 -32.78
C PHE A 248 -28.65 7.45 -33.04
N ARG A 249 -29.43 7.77 -34.07
CA ARG A 249 -30.60 6.97 -34.47
C ARG A 249 -30.19 5.57 -34.93
N ALA A 250 -29.16 5.47 -35.76
CA ALA A 250 -28.62 4.19 -36.20
C ALA A 250 -28.09 3.36 -35.01
N LEU A 251 -27.43 4.00 -34.05
CA LEU A 251 -26.91 3.36 -32.85
C LEU A 251 -28.02 2.83 -31.92
N THR A 252 -29.07 3.62 -31.72
CA THR A 252 -30.18 3.29 -30.81
C THR A 252 -31.12 2.21 -31.36
N ALA A 253 -31.17 2.05 -32.70
CA ALA A 253 -31.96 1.01 -33.36
C ALA A 253 -31.46 -0.43 -33.12
N LEU A 254 -30.21 -0.60 -32.66
CA LEU A 254 -29.61 -1.92 -32.45
C LEU A 254 -29.90 -2.44 -31.03
N PRO A 255 -30.42 -3.67 -30.85
CA PRO A 255 -30.74 -4.22 -29.53
C PRO A 255 -29.45 -4.44 -28.72
N PRO A 256 -29.31 -3.91 -27.49
CA PRO A 256 -28.12 -4.10 -26.66
C PRO A 256 -28.03 -5.54 -26.15
N ARG A 257 -26.81 -6.08 -26.05
CA ARG A 257 -26.50 -7.46 -25.64
C ARG A 257 -25.76 -7.55 -24.29
N GLY A 258 -25.62 -6.43 -23.59
CA GLY A 258 -25.01 -6.36 -22.25
C GLY A 258 -25.13 -4.99 -21.61
N THR A 259 -24.73 -4.88 -20.35
CA THR A 259 -24.87 -3.66 -19.53
C THR A 259 -24.20 -2.43 -20.15
N GLU A 260 -22.98 -2.58 -20.69
CA GLU A 260 -22.27 -1.47 -21.34
C GLU A 260 -22.96 -1.00 -22.63
N GLU A 261 -23.47 -1.93 -23.44
CA GLU A 261 -24.22 -1.56 -24.65
C GLU A 261 -25.53 -0.87 -24.32
N PHE A 262 -26.16 -1.27 -23.21
CA PHE A 262 -27.37 -0.63 -22.69
C PHE A 262 -27.07 0.81 -22.28
N ARG A 263 -26.02 1.03 -21.49
CA ARG A 263 -25.55 2.36 -21.07
C ARG A 263 -25.20 3.25 -22.27
N ILE A 264 -24.53 2.71 -23.29
CA ILE A 264 -24.23 3.45 -24.53
C ILE A 264 -25.51 3.85 -25.27
N ARG A 265 -26.51 2.97 -25.32
CA ARG A 265 -27.81 3.28 -25.93
C ARG A 265 -28.54 4.38 -25.16
N GLU A 266 -28.51 4.36 -23.84
CA GLU A 266 -29.08 5.41 -22.99
C GLU A 266 -28.40 6.77 -23.25
N LEU A 267 -27.05 6.79 -23.25
CA LEU A 267 -26.28 7.99 -23.59
C LEU A 267 -26.62 8.50 -25.00
N ALA A 268 -26.80 7.61 -25.97
CA ALA A 268 -27.18 7.97 -27.34
C ALA A 268 -28.61 8.55 -27.40
N ASN A 269 -29.58 7.96 -26.68
CA ASN A 269 -30.94 8.50 -26.57
C ASN A 269 -30.96 9.87 -25.90
N LEU A 270 -30.21 10.04 -24.80
CA LEU A 270 -30.07 11.33 -24.12
C LEU A 270 -29.46 12.40 -25.06
N SER A 271 -28.38 12.04 -25.75
CA SER A 271 -27.71 12.95 -26.70
C SER A 271 -28.62 13.31 -27.88
N MET A 272 -29.32 12.33 -28.44
CA MET A 272 -30.28 12.54 -29.52
C MET A 272 -31.46 13.42 -29.07
N GLY A 273 -32.00 13.19 -27.88
CA GLY A 273 -33.07 14.02 -27.29
C GLY A 273 -32.65 15.49 -27.16
N ARG A 274 -31.42 15.75 -26.70
CA ARG A 274 -30.86 17.12 -26.61
C ARG A 274 -30.74 17.77 -27.99
N LEU A 275 -30.23 17.05 -28.99
CA LEU A 275 -30.12 17.56 -30.35
C LEU A 275 -31.49 17.87 -30.97
N LEU A 276 -32.48 17.01 -30.74
CA LEU A 276 -33.85 17.23 -31.21
C LEU A 276 -34.51 18.43 -30.50
N TYR A 277 -34.27 18.59 -29.20
CA TYR A 277 -34.71 19.75 -28.42
C TYR A 277 -34.15 21.07 -28.99
N GLU A 278 -32.85 21.11 -29.26
CA GLU A 278 -32.19 22.27 -29.86
C GLU A 278 -32.71 22.54 -31.28
N SER A 279 -32.94 21.48 -32.05
CA SER A 279 -33.48 21.56 -33.41
C SER A 279 -35.00 21.84 -33.46
N GLY A 280 -35.67 22.02 -32.31
CA GLY A 280 -37.10 22.32 -32.22
C GLY A 280 -38.05 21.14 -32.44
N HIS A 281 -37.54 19.91 -32.60
CA HIS A 281 -38.32 18.69 -32.76
C HIS A 281 -38.72 18.14 -31.38
N LEU A 282 -39.59 18.89 -30.68
CA LEU A 282 -39.86 18.69 -29.25
C LEU A 282 -40.60 17.38 -28.93
N ASP A 283 -41.47 16.92 -29.82
CA ASP A 283 -42.17 15.64 -29.65
C ASP A 283 -41.19 14.47 -29.72
N GLU A 284 -40.36 14.43 -30.75
CA GLU A 284 -39.33 13.39 -30.91
C GLU A 284 -38.31 13.42 -29.77
N ALA A 285 -37.96 14.61 -29.26
CA ALA A 285 -37.07 14.75 -28.11
C ALA A 285 -37.65 14.07 -26.86
N LEU A 286 -38.95 14.25 -26.59
CA LEU A 286 -39.63 13.60 -25.47
C LEU A 286 -39.66 12.08 -25.63
N ASP A 287 -39.95 11.58 -26.84
CA ASP A 287 -39.92 10.15 -27.11
C ASP A 287 -38.54 9.57 -26.77
N ARG A 288 -37.45 10.25 -27.16
CA ARG A 288 -36.09 9.79 -26.83
C ARG A 288 -35.78 9.82 -25.34
N TYR A 289 -36.21 10.85 -24.61
CA TYR A 289 -36.00 10.90 -23.17
C TYR A 289 -36.81 9.83 -22.41
N GLN A 290 -37.99 9.45 -22.92
CA GLN A 290 -38.83 8.41 -22.33
C GLN A 290 -38.28 6.99 -22.52
N GLU A 291 -37.36 6.79 -23.47
CA GLU A 291 -36.61 5.53 -23.62
C GLU A 291 -35.58 5.30 -22.49
N ILE A 292 -35.31 6.29 -21.66
CA ILE A 292 -34.43 6.14 -20.49
C ILE A 292 -35.22 5.56 -19.31
N PRO A 293 -34.86 4.38 -18.81
CA PRO A 293 -35.61 3.70 -17.75
C PRO A 293 -35.37 4.35 -16.38
N ARG A 294 -36.27 4.08 -15.43
CA ARG A 294 -36.28 4.71 -14.09
C ARG A 294 -35.08 4.34 -13.21
N ASP A 295 -34.47 3.20 -13.46
CA ASP A 295 -33.30 2.68 -12.77
C ASP A 295 -31.97 3.14 -13.38
N SER A 296 -32.01 3.87 -14.50
CA SER A 296 -30.81 4.44 -15.12
C SER A 296 -30.20 5.55 -14.26
N GLU A 297 -28.87 5.62 -14.24
CA GLU A 297 -28.14 6.74 -13.63
C GLU A 297 -28.47 8.10 -14.27
N PHE A 298 -28.96 8.09 -15.52
CA PHE A 298 -29.31 9.30 -16.27
C PHE A 298 -30.77 9.74 -16.07
N PHE A 299 -31.56 9.01 -15.29
CA PHE A 299 -33.01 9.26 -15.17
C PHE A 299 -33.34 10.63 -14.55
N VAL A 300 -32.58 11.06 -13.56
CA VAL A 300 -32.80 12.37 -12.91
C VAL A 300 -32.49 13.51 -13.90
N ASP A 301 -31.40 13.38 -14.68
CA ASP A 301 -31.06 14.33 -15.73
C ASP A 301 -32.16 14.37 -16.81
N THR A 302 -32.70 13.21 -17.25
CA THR A 302 -33.78 13.21 -18.25
C THR A 302 -35.07 13.85 -17.75
N LEU A 303 -35.44 13.71 -16.48
CA LEU A 303 -36.63 14.40 -15.95
C LEU A 303 -36.51 15.92 -16.06
N TYR A 304 -35.32 16.46 -15.80
CA TYR A 304 -35.03 17.88 -15.97
C TYR A 304 -35.12 18.31 -17.45
N GLU A 305 -34.58 17.51 -18.37
CA GLU A 305 -34.64 17.77 -19.81
C GLU A 305 -36.08 17.64 -20.36
N ILE A 306 -36.87 16.69 -19.86
CA ILE A 306 -38.31 16.54 -20.15
C ILE A 306 -39.06 17.78 -19.70
N ALA A 307 -38.79 18.28 -18.50
CA ALA A 307 -39.43 19.49 -17.99
C ALA A 307 -39.19 20.69 -18.90
N TRP A 308 -37.94 20.94 -19.29
CA TRP A 308 -37.59 22.01 -20.23
C TRP A 308 -38.21 21.83 -21.62
N THR A 309 -38.28 20.59 -22.09
CA THR A 309 -38.94 20.28 -23.37
C THR A 309 -40.43 20.61 -23.31
N GLN A 310 -41.10 20.27 -22.22
CA GLN A 310 -42.50 20.60 -21.98
C GLN A 310 -42.73 22.12 -21.79
N VAL A 311 -41.80 22.84 -21.17
CA VAL A 311 -41.82 24.32 -21.09
C VAL A 311 -41.82 24.91 -22.49
N LYS A 312 -40.92 24.46 -23.36
CA LYS A 312 -40.79 24.96 -24.75
C LYS A 312 -42.03 24.64 -25.60
N ARG A 313 -42.78 23.59 -25.25
CA ARG A 313 -44.09 23.25 -25.83
C ARG A 313 -45.27 24.03 -25.23
N GLY A 314 -45.06 24.82 -24.18
CA GLY A 314 -46.12 25.52 -23.45
C GLY A 314 -47.01 24.63 -22.57
N ARG A 315 -46.61 23.38 -22.31
CA ARG A 315 -47.34 22.42 -21.48
C ARG A 315 -46.86 22.47 -20.02
N PHE A 316 -47.21 23.55 -19.33
CA PHE A 316 -46.66 23.85 -18.01
C PHE A 316 -47.02 22.84 -16.92
N ASP A 317 -48.21 22.24 -16.95
CA ASP A 317 -48.59 21.17 -16.00
C ASP A 317 -47.70 19.92 -16.15
N GLN A 318 -47.42 19.51 -17.39
CA GLN A 318 -46.57 18.35 -17.67
C GLN A 318 -45.12 18.64 -17.28
N ALA A 319 -44.63 19.86 -17.53
CA ALA A 319 -43.32 20.29 -17.06
C ALA A 319 -43.21 20.24 -15.54
N LYS A 320 -44.23 20.72 -14.82
CA LYS A 320 -44.23 20.69 -13.35
C LYS A 320 -44.22 19.27 -12.82
N ASN A 321 -45.03 18.37 -13.37
CA ASN A 321 -45.06 16.97 -12.95
C ASN A 321 -43.69 16.28 -13.11
N ALA A 322 -42.94 16.59 -14.16
CA ALA A 322 -41.59 16.07 -14.35
C ALA A 322 -40.61 16.58 -13.28
N ILE A 323 -40.72 17.86 -12.91
CA ILE A 323 -39.92 18.45 -11.82
C ILE A 323 -40.32 17.89 -10.45
N ASP A 324 -41.61 17.74 -10.17
CA ASP A 324 -42.08 17.13 -8.92
C ASP A 324 -41.50 15.72 -8.77
N LEU A 325 -41.58 14.90 -9.82
CA LEU A 325 -41.02 13.56 -9.82
C LEU A 325 -39.49 13.57 -9.62
N MET A 326 -38.79 14.52 -10.23
CA MET A 326 -37.34 14.66 -10.07
C MET A 326 -36.96 14.96 -8.61
N LEU A 327 -37.69 15.88 -7.97
CA LEU A 327 -37.49 16.26 -6.57
C LEU A 327 -37.85 15.13 -5.59
N GLU A 328 -38.75 14.22 -5.98
CA GLU A 328 -39.09 13.02 -5.20
C GLU A 328 -38.07 11.90 -5.36
N VAL A 329 -37.56 11.67 -6.58
CA VAL A 329 -36.66 10.55 -6.89
C VAL A 329 -35.25 10.80 -6.36
N ASP A 330 -34.73 12.02 -6.51
CA ASP A 330 -33.41 12.40 -6.01
C ASP A 330 -33.44 13.80 -5.37
N PRO A 331 -33.88 13.89 -4.09
CA PRO A 331 -33.93 15.15 -3.34
C PRO A 331 -32.56 15.79 -3.12
N GLU A 332 -31.48 15.06 -3.37
CA GLU A 332 -30.12 15.47 -3.05
C GLU A 332 -29.30 15.84 -4.31
N SER A 333 -29.90 15.74 -5.49
CA SER A 333 -29.28 16.08 -6.78
C SER A 333 -28.74 17.51 -6.82
N THR A 334 -27.61 17.70 -7.51
CA THR A 334 -27.04 19.04 -7.80
C THR A 334 -27.94 19.91 -8.69
N ARG A 335 -29.03 19.35 -9.24
CA ARG A 335 -30.02 20.08 -10.04
C ARG A 335 -31.22 20.57 -9.24
N VAL A 336 -31.35 20.17 -7.96
CA VAL A 336 -32.51 20.49 -7.11
C VAL A 336 -32.77 21.99 -6.99
N PRO A 337 -31.77 22.86 -6.74
CA PRO A 337 -32.03 24.30 -6.63
C PRO A 337 -32.58 24.90 -7.93
N ASP A 338 -32.02 24.52 -9.07
CA ASP A 338 -32.50 24.95 -10.39
C ASP A 338 -33.90 24.38 -10.69
N ALA A 339 -34.18 23.14 -10.27
CA ALA A 339 -35.47 22.49 -10.43
C ALA A 339 -36.57 23.18 -9.58
N GLN A 340 -36.28 23.51 -8.31
CA GLN A 340 -37.19 24.26 -7.45
C GLN A 340 -37.49 25.65 -8.03
N LEU A 341 -36.48 26.34 -8.53
CA LEU A 341 -36.66 27.63 -9.19
C LEU A 341 -37.51 27.52 -10.47
N LEU A 342 -37.29 26.47 -11.27
CA LEU A 342 -38.11 26.19 -12.44
C LEU A 342 -39.56 25.85 -12.06
N GLN A 343 -39.78 25.08 -10.99
CA GLN A 343 -41.11 24.78 -10.46
C GLN A 343 -41.87 26.07 -10.10
N ALA A 344 -41.21 27.02 -9.43
CA ALA A 344 -41.78 28.33 -9.11
C ALA A 344 -42.17 29.12 -10.36
N HIS A 345 -41.30 29.14 -11.38
CA HIS A 345 -41.58 29.76 -12.68
C HIS A 345 -42.77 29.11 -13.40
N LEU A 346 -42.88 27.78 -13.33
CA LEU A 346 -43.99 27.04 -13.93
C LEU A 346 -45.31 27.40 -13.25
N LEU A 347 -45.34 27.50 -11.92
CA LEU A 347 -46.53 27.93 -11.16
C LEU A 347 -46.95 29.36 -11.56
N LEU A 348 -46.00 30.27 -11.75
CA LEU A 348 -46.27 31.60 -12.28
C LEU A 348 -46.89 31.54 -13.68
N LYS A 349 -46.33 30.74 -14.61
CA LYS A 349 -46.90 30.59 -15.97
C LYS A 349 -48.30 29.98 -15.97
N MET A 350 -48.61 29.13 -14.99
CA MET A 350 -49.95 28.59 -14.75
C MET A 350 -50.89 29.55 -14.01
N ARG A 351 -50.46 30.79 -13.72
CA ARG A 351 -51.20 31.81 -12.96
C ARG A 351 -51.57 31.38 -11.54
N ARG A 352 -50.86 30.40 -10.97
CA ARG A 352 -51.00 29.94 -9.57
C ARG A 352 -50.18 30.83 -8.65
N TYR A 353 -50.56 32.10 -8.56
CA TYR A 353 -49.73 33.16 -7.96
C TYR A 353 -49.35 32.93 -6.50
N ALA A 354 -50.27 32.39 -5.68
CA ALA A 354 -50.00 32.13 -4.26
C ALA A 354 -48.89 31.08 -4.09
N GLU A 355 -49.01 29.96 -4.81
CA GLU A 355 -48.05 28.86 -4.77
C GLU A 355 -46.71 29.24 -5.40
N ALA A 356 -46.73 30.03 -6.49
CA ALA A 356 -45.51 30.58 -7.08
C ALA A 356 -44.76 31.46 -6.06
N THR A 357 -45.47 32.32 -5.34
CA THR A 357 -44.89 33.18 -4.29
C THR A 357 -44.24 32.34 -3.19
N GLU A 358 -44.94 31.32 -2.69
CA GLU A 358 -44.43 30.41 -1.67
C GLU A 358 -43.19 29.65 -2.14
N SER A 359 -43.22 29.13 -3.36
CA SER A 359 -42.11 28.38 -3.96
C SER A 359 -40.87 29.26 -4.16
N TYR A 360 -41.01 30.49 -4.69
CA TYR A 360 -39.90 31.44 -4.77
C TYR A 360 -39.35 31.82 -3.39
N GLN A 361 -40.23 32.09 -2.42
CA GLN A 361 -39.82 32.41 -1.06
C GLN A 361 -39.04 31.26 -0.42
N HIS A 362 -39.46 30.01 -0.67
CA HIS A 362 -38.77 28.81 -0.19
C HIS A 362 -37.35 28.71 -0.77
N VAL A 363 -37.18 28.92 -2.08
CA VAL A 363 -35.86 28.96 -2.73
C VAL A 363 -34.97 30.03 -2.07
N ILE A 364 -35.49 31.26 -1.91
CA ILE A 364 -34.75 32.36 -1.29
C ILE A 364 -34.36 32.03 0.16
N SER A 365 -35.30 31.56 0.99
CA SER A 365 -35.03 31.26 2.40
C SER A 365 -34.05 30.10 2.58
N THR A 366 -34.02 29.16 1.64
CA THR A 366 -33.13 28.00 1.67
C THR A 366 -31.70 28.39 1.28
N TYR A 367 -31.54 29.17 0.20
CA TYR A 367 -30.22 29.41 -0.39
C TYR A 367 -29.56 30.73 0.00
N ARG A 368 -30.31 31.75 0.47
CA ARG A 368 -29.73 33.01 0.96
C ARG A 368 -28.78 32.80 2.15
N PRO A 369 -29.09 31.99 3.17
CA PRO A 369 -28.13 31.73 4.24
C PRO A 369 -26.85 31.02 3.77
N VAL A 370 -26.92 30.23 2.70
CA VAL A 370 -25.75 29.59 2.10
C VAL A 370 -24.89 30.64 1.38
N GLN A 371 -25.53 31.51 0.60
CA GLN A 371 -24.88 32.63 -0.07
C GLN A 371 -24.19 33.56 0.94
N ASP A 372 -24.89 34.00 1.98
CA ASP A 372 -24.37 34.95 2.99
C ASP A 372 -23.13 34.40 3.69
N LYS A 373 -23.12 33.10 4.01
CA LYS A 373 -21.94 32.42 4.59
C LYS A 373 -20.76 32.38 3.61
N LEU A 374 -21.01 32.10 2.33
CA LEU A 374 -19.96 32.11 1.30
C LEU A 374 -19.41 33.53 1.09
N ASP A 375 -20.27 34.54 1.14
CA ASP A 375 -19.87 35.94 1.07
C ASP A 375 -19.03 36.36 2.28
N GLU A 376 -19.41 35.97 3.49
CA GLU A 376 -18.63 36.20 4.72
C GLU A 376 -17.23 35.59 4.63
N LEU A 377 -17.11 34.35 4.14
CA LEU A 377 -15.84 33.66 3.95
C LEU A 377 -14.93 34.38 2.95
N LEU A 378 -15.49 34.87 1.85
CA LEU A 378 -14.74 35.55 0.79
C LEU A 378 -14.39 37.01 1.13
N THR A 379 -15.18 37.69 1.97
CA THR A 379 -14.98 39.11 2.31
C THR A 379 -14.11 39.35 3.54
N ARG A 380 -14.09 38.44 4.53
CA ARG A 380 -13.21 38.56 5.72
C ARG A 380 -11.72 38.42 5.40
N THR A 381 -11.38 38.13 4.16
CA THR A 381 -10.06 37.64 3.79
C THR A 381 -9.36 38.64 2.87
N SER A 382 -8.29 39.28 3.37
CA SER A 382 -7.53 40.31 2.62
C SER A 382 -6.73 39.72 1.46
N ASP A 383 -6.19 38.50 1.63
CA ASP A 383 -5.61 37.69 0.56
C ASP A 383 -6.20 36.26 0.63
N PRO A 384 -7.15 35.94 -0.25
CA PRO A 384 -7.84 34.66 -0.25
C PRO A 384 -6.92 33.45 -0.47
N VAL A 385 -5.86 33.61 -1.26
CA VAL A 385 -4.94 32.50 -1.54
C VAL A 385 -4.14 32.15 -0.29
N ILE A 386 -3.66 33.17 0.44
CA ILE A 386 -2.93 32.99 1.71
C ILE A 386 -3.84 32.38 2.78
N TYR A 387 -5.11 32.78 2.84
CA TYR A 387 -6.06 32.18 3.77
C TYR A 387 -6.27 30.69 3.50
N PHE A 388 -6.57 30.31 2.25
CA PHE A 388 -6.77 28.90 1.92
C PHE A 388 -5.47 28.08 2.07
N ASP A 389 -4.30 28.67 1.82
CA ASP A 389 -2.99 28.05 2.12
C ASP A 389 -2.81 27.80 3.64
N ASN A 390 -3.07 28.81 4.47
CA ASN A 390 -2.99 28.68 5.93
C ASN A 390 -4.00 27.66 6.46
N LEU A 391 -5.21 27.61 5.89
CA LEU A 391 -6.24 26.68 6.32
C LEU A 391 -5.87 25.23 6.01
N LEU A 392 -5.32 25.00 4.82
CA LEU A 392 -4.73 23.72 4.42
C LEU A 392 -3.52 23.33 5.29
N SER A 393 -2.75 24.30 5.79
CA SER A 393 -1.63 24.03 6.68
C SER A 393 -2.05 23.56 8.08
N GLN A 394 -3.23 24.00 8.55
CA GLN A 394 -3.69 23.76 9.92
C GLN A 394 -4.49 22.47 10.10
N HIS A 395 -5.30 22.08 9.12
CA HIS A 395 -6.36 21.09 9.37
C HIS A 395 -6.03 19.64 8.98
N SER A 396 -5.17 19.38 8.00
CA SER A 396 -4.63 18.05 7.70
C SER A 396 -3.88 18.09 6.37
N ARG A 397 -3.07 17.07 6.07
CA ARG A 397 -2.45 16.84 4.74
C ARG A 397 -3.48 16.52 3.64
N THR A 398 -4.73 16.96 3.77
CA THR A 398 -5.87 16.70 2.89
C THR A 398 -6.75 17.96 2.76
N LEU A 399 -7.34 18.17 1.59
CA LEU A 399 -8.32 19.24 1.36
C LEU A 399 -9.69 18.80 1.91
N ASP A 400 -9.99 19.08 3.17
CA ASP A 400 -11.31 18.82 3.75
C ASP A 400 -12.28 19.99 3.48
N LEU A 401 -13.00 19.88 2.36
CA LEU A 401 -14.03 20.85 1.98
C LEU A 401 -15.27 20.79 2.88
N GLY A 402 -15.51 19.68 3.58
CA GLY A 402 -16.67 19.49 4.45
C GLY A 402 -16.61 20.35 5.71
N ALA A 403 -15.39 20.62 6.20
CA ALA A 403 -15.15 21.57 7.28
C ALA A 403 -15.34 23.04 6.82
N LEU A 404 -15.25 23.32 5.52
CA LEU A 404 -15.17 24.67 4.98
C LEU A 404 -16.47 25.18 4.37
N LEU A 405 -17.23 24.30 3.73
CA LEU A 405 -18.42 24.67 2.98
C LEU A 405 -19.68 24.19 3.70
N PRO A 406 -20.77 24.98 3.66
CA PRO A 406 -22.10 24.47 3.99
C PRO A 406 -22.40 23.20 3.17
N PRO A 407 -23.14 22.20 3.70
CA PRO A 407 -23.40 20.94 3.00
C PRO A 407 -24.00 21.12 1.59
N ALA A 408 -24.87 22.13 1.41
CA ALA A 408 -25.44 22.48 0.12
C ALA A 408 -24.38 22.96 -0.89
N ALA A 409 -23.39 23.74 -0.45
CA ALA A 409 -22.31 24.27 -1.30
C ALA A 409 -21.21 23.23 -1.58
N LEU A 410 -20.98 22.32 -0.63
CA LEU A 410 -19.99 21.25 -0.76
C LEU A 410 -20.22 20.43 -2.03
N ARG A 411 -21.47 20.05 -2.30
CA ARG A 411 -21.82 19.22 -3.47
C ARG A 411 -21.40 19.87 -4.78
N TYR A 412 -21.65 21.17 -4.93
CA TYR A 412 -21.25 21.93 -6.11
C TYR A 412 -19.74 22.11 -6.24
N ALA A 413 -19.03 22.26 -5.12
CA ALA A 413 -17.58 22.34 -5.15
C ALA A 413 -16.96 20.98 -5.54
N THR A 414 -17.52 19.88 -5.02
CA THR A 414 -16.99 18.52 -5.26
C THR A 414 -17.23 17.98 -6.66
N THR A 415 -18.23 18.48 -7.39
CA THR A 415 -18.45 18.09 -8.79
C THR A 415 -17.52 18.80 -9.77
N GLN A 416 -16.76 19.81 -9.32
CA GLN A 416 -15.79 20.50 -10.15
C GLN A 416 -14.54 19.62 -10.34
N GLN A 417 -14.20 19.36 -11.60
CA GLN A 417 -13.07 18.53 -11.96
C GLN A 417 -11.76 19.08 -11.37
N GLU A 418 -11.57 20.40 -11.37
CA GLU A 418 -10.33 21.01 -10.89
C GLU A 418 -10.12 20.77 -9.39
N ILE A 419 -11.21 20.72 -8.60
CA ILE A 419 -11.16 20.43 -7.17
C ILE A 419 -10.84 18.97 -6.92
N ALA A 420 -11.43 18.06 -7.70
CA ALA A 420 -11.10 16.63 -7.60
C ALA A 420 -9.62 16.37 -7.94
N GLU A 421 -9.09 17.04 -8.97
CA GLU A 421 -7.68 16.97 -9.35
C GLU A 421 -6.77 17.59 -8.27
N ALA A 422 -7.16 18.73 -7.70
CA ALA A 422 -6.43 19.38 -6.61
C ALA A 422 -6.37 18.49 -5.35
N SER A 423 -7.48 17.85 -4.97
CA SER A 423 -7.52 16.90 -3.84
C SER A 423 -6.60 15.71 -4.07
N ARG A 424 -6.62 15.12 -5.28
CA ARG A 424 -5.72 14.01 -5.62
C ARG A 424 -4.25 14.42 -5.56
N LEU A 425 -3.91 15.60 -6.08
CA LEU A 425 -2.54 16.12 -6.01
C LEU A 425 -2.05 16.24 -4.56
N VAL A 426 -2.89 16.76 -3.66
CA VAL A 426 -2.55 16.87 -2.23
C VAL A 426 -2.38 15.49 -1.59
N GLU A 427 -3.26 14.55 -1.91
CA GLU A 427 -3.18 13.17 -1.42
C GLU A 427 -1.90 12.45 -1.90
N ASP A 428 -1.57 12.57 -3.18
CA ASP A 428 -0.37 11.96 -3.77
C ASP A 428 0.92 12.53 -3.16
N LEU A 429 0.95 13.85 -2.89
CA LEU A 429 2.07 14.49 -2.20
C LEU A 429 2.18 14.05 -0.74
N ALA A 430 1.06 13.89 -0.05
CA ALA A 430 1.03 13.37 1.32
C ALA A 430 1.56 11.93 1.38
N LYS A 431 1.15 11.08 0.42
CA LYS A 431 1.68 9.71 0.25
C LYS A 431 3.18 9.73 -0.05
N GLY A 432 3.65 10.62 -0.92
CA GLY A 432 5.08 10.78 -1.21
C GLY A 432 5.90 11.15 0.02
N GLN A 433 5.44 12.12 0.81
CA GLN A 433 6.10 12.52 2.07
C GLN A 433 6.11 11.39 3.10
N GLN A 434 5.00 10.67 3.24
CA GLN A 434 4.91 9.52 4.13
C GLN A 434 5.85 8.40 3.67
N GLY A 435 5.90 8.11 2.36
CA GLY A 435 6.80 7.12 1.78
C GLY A 435 8.27 7.43 2.04
N VAL A 436 8.69 8.70 1.97
CA VAL A 436 10.07 9.11 2.31
C VAL A 436 10.38 8.86 3.79
N LEU A 437 9.44 9.15 4.70
CA LEU A 437 9.61 8.91 6.14
C LEU A 437 9.71 7.40 6.43
N GLU A 438 8.77 6.61 5.93
CA GLU A 438 8.73 5.16 6.11
C GLU A 438 9.98 4.49 5.53
N ALA A 439 10.45 4.94 4.36
CA ALA A 439 11.67 4.43 3.75
C ALA A 439 12.93 4.75 4.59
N ARG A 440 13.00 5.94 5.21
CA ARG A 440 14.10 6.29 6.13
C ARG A 440 14.09 5.45 7.39
N GLU A 441 12.91 5.23 7.98
CA GLU A 441 12.78 4.35 9.15
C GLU A 441 13.16 2.91 8.81
N LEU A 442 12.76 2.42 7.63
CA LEU A 442 13.13 1.09 7.14
C LEU A 442 14.65 0.99 6.91
N ALA A 443 15.26 1.96 6.25
CA ALA A 443 16.71 2.01 6.03
C ALA A 443 17.47 1.96 7.37
N THR A 444 17.05 2.78 8.34
CA THR A 444 17.62 2.78 9.70
C THR A 444 17.49 1.41 10.35
N ARG A 445 16.31 0.77 10.26
CA ARG A 445 16.07 -0.57 10.83
C ARG A 445 16.93 -1.64 10.18
N VAL A 446 17.11 -1.59 8.86
CA VAL A 446 17.97 -2.53 8.12
C VAL A 446 19.43 -2.34 8.53
N LEU A 447 19.94 -1.11 8.58
CA LEU A 447 21.31 -0.82 9.01
C LEU A 447 21.57 -1.24 10.46
N ASP A 448 20.62 -0.99 11.37
CA ASP A 448 20.73 -1.41 12.77
C ASP A 448 20.75 -2.95 12.90
N THR A 449 19.91 -3.63 12.12
CA THR A 449 19.88 -5.10 12.09
C THR A 449 21.19 -5.67 11.53
N LEU A 450 21.74 -5.10 10.46
CA LEU A 450 22.99 -5.55 9.86
C LEU A 450 24.20 -5.34 10.79
N THR A 451 24.25 -4.21 11.50
CA THR A 451 25.35 -3.87 12.41
C THR A 451 25.30 -4.67 13.71
N ARG A 452 24.11 -4.85 14.30
CA ARG A 452 23.94 -5.55 15.58
C ARG A 452 23.74 -7.06 15.44
N GLN A 453 23.17 -7.52 14.32
CA GLN A 453 22.69 -8.90 14.15
C GLN A 453 23.09 -9.50 12.80
N GLY A 454 24.30 -9.22 12.31
CA GLY A 454 24.79 -9.67 11.00
C GLY A 454 24.56 -11.17 10.71
N TRP A 455 24.71 -12.04 11.72
CA TRP A 455 24.41 -13.48 11.57
C TRP A 455 22.92 -13.80 11.48
N LYS A 456 22.05 -13.12 12.25
CA LYS A 456 20.58 -13.37 12.18
C LYS A 456 19.99 -12.90 10.85
N ALA A 457 20.59 -11.92 10.20
CA ALA A 457 20.20 -11.48 8.87
C ALA A 457 20.39 -12.58 7.80
N PHE A 458 21.23 -13.58 8.07
CA PHE A 458 21.52 -14.68 7.14
C PHE A 458 21.41 -16.05 7.84
N PRO A 459 20.19 -16.59 8.05
CA PRO A 459 19.96 -17.82 8.79
C PRO A 459 20.76 -19.02 8.28
N GLU A 460 20.90 -19.16 6.96
CA GLU A 460 21.68 -20.22 6.33
C GLU A 460 23.18 -20.17 6.73
N LEU A 461 23.78 -18.98 6.77
CA LEU A 461 25.18 -18.82 7.16
C LEU A 461 25.37 -19.02 8.67
N HIS A 462 24.39 -18.57 9.47
CA HIS A 462 24.41 -18.75 10.91
C HIS A 462 24.36 -20.23 11.29
N GLU A 463 23.52 -21.03 10.63
CA GLU A 463 23.44 -22.47 10.84
C GLU A 463 24.77 -23.17 10.53
N GLY A 464 25.41 -22.82 9.40
CA GLY A 464 26.73 -23.35 9.05
C GLY A 464 27.78 -23.03 10.12
N TYR A 465 27.77 -21.80 10.64
CA TYR A 465 28.69 -21.35 11.69
C TYR A 465 28.46 -22.12 13.01
N ASP A 466 27.21 -22.25 13.44
CA ASP A 466 26.87 -22.92 14.71
C ASP A 466 27.28 -24.39 14.73
N ARG A 467 27.13 -25.08 13.58
CA ARG A 467 27.56 -26.48 13.39
C ARG A 467 29.06 -26.63 13.53
N VAL A 468 29.86 -25.79 12.87
CA VAL A 468 31.33 -25.85 12.97
C VAL A 468 31.81 -25.45 14.36
N ASP A 469 31.18 -24.44 14.96
CA ASP A 469 31.49 -24.00 16.31
C ASP A 469 31.19 -25.08 17.36
N ALA A 470 30.14 -25.89 17.18
CA ALA A 470 29.88 -27.05 18.04
C ALA A 470 30.95 -28.14 17.89
N VAL A 471 31.40 -28.41 16.65
CA VAL A 471 32.48 -29.39 16.40
C VAL A 471 33.76 -29.00 17.13
N GLU A 472 34.14 -27.73 17.11
CA GLU A 472 35.37 -27.29 17.79
C GLU A 472 35.28 -27.36 19.33
N SER A 473 34.11 -27.08 19.92
CA SER A 473 33.86 -27.38 21.33
C SER A 473 34.00 -28.87 21.61
N GLY A 474 33.47 -29.72 20.73
CA GLY A 474 33.64 -31.17 20.79
C GLY A 474 35.11 -31.59 20.75
N LEU A 475 35.89 -31.04 19.81
CA LEU A 475 37.33 -31.33 19.68
C LEU A 475 38.12 -30.90 20.91
N THR A 476 37.75 -29.79 21.55
CA THR A 476 38.40 -29.34 22.79
C THR A 476 38.08 -30.27 23.97
N ARG A 477 36.87 -30.85 24.01
CA ARG A 477 36.54 -31.90 24.99
C ARG A 477 37.27 -33.21 24.69
N MET A 478 37.38 -33.62 23.43
CA MET A 478 38.16 -34.79 23.05
C MET A 478 39.62 -34.64 23.47
N GLU A 479 40.21 -33.47 23.22
CA GLU A 479 41.55 -33.10 23.65
C GLU A 479 41.73 -33.21 25.18
N GLN A 480 40.74 -32.78 25.97
CA GLN A 480 40.74 -33.00 27.42
C GLN A 480 40.82 -34.48 27.79
N VAL A 481 40.06 -35.35 27.10
CA VAL A 481 40.07 -36.80 27.35
C VAL A 481 41.42 -37.39 26.95
N LEU A 482 41.99 -37.00 25.80
CA LEU A 482 43.31 -37.47 25.34
C LEU A 482 44.42 -37.12 26.35
N VAL A 483 44.43 -35.89 26.87
CA VAL A 483 45.37 -35.47 27.93
C VAL A 483 45.16 -36.25 29.24
N GLN A 484 43.91 -36.55 29.61
CA GLN A 484 43.62 -37.38 30.79
C GLN A 484 44.12 -38.82 30.62
N LEU A 485 43.96 -39.40 29.44
CA LEU A 485 44.49 -40.72 29.09
C LEU A 485 46.02 -40.74 29.13
N GLU A 486 46.69 -39.78 28.50
CA GLU A 486 48.15 -39.66 28.55
C GLU A 486 48.67 -39.51 29.99
N ALA A 487 48.00 -38.67 30.79
CA ALA A 487 48.39 -38.49 32.18
C ALA A 487 48.26 -39.81 32.95
N ALA A 488 47.16 -40.54 32.81
CA ALA A 488 46.93 -41.82 33.48
C ALA A 488 48.02 -42.85 33.15
N LEU A 489 48.42 -42.93 31.87
CA LEU A 489 49.46 -43.84 31.38
C LEU A 489 50.86 -43.52 31.92
N VAL A 490 51.15 -42.25 32.25
CA VAL A 490 52.49 -41.78 32.61
C VAL A 490 52.66 -41.55 34.13
N LEU A 491 51.57 -41.57 34.92
CA LEU A 491 51.56 -41.25 36.36
C LEU A 491 52.65 -41.96 37.20
N GLU A 492 52.87 -43.24 36.93
CA GLU A 492 53.83 -44.08 37.66
C GLU A 492 55.30 -43.81 37.26
N HIS A 493 55.53 -43.14 36.14
CA HIS A 493 56.84 -42.91 35.53
C HIS A 493 57.36 -41.47 35.65
N LEU A 494 56.59 -40.58 36.28
CA LEU A 494 56.95 -39.17 36.50
C LEU A 494 58.02 -38.99 37.60
N THR A 495 58.98 -38.10 37.37
CA THR A 495 59.87 -37.61 38.43
C THR A 495 59.14 -36.68 39.41
N PRO A 496 59.66 -36.45 40.63
CA PRO A 496 59.04 -35.51 41.58
C PRO A 496 58.88 -34.08 41.03
N GLU A 497 59.83 -33.60 40.22
CA GLU A 497 59.79 -32.29 39.59
C GLU A 497 58.69 -32.21 38.51
N GLU A 498 58.57 -33.25 37.67
CA GLU A 498 57.53 -33.33 36.64
C GLU A 498 56.13 -33.50 37.24
N ARG A 499 56.00 -34.22 38.36
CA ARG A 499 54.74 -34.29 39.13
C ARG A 499 54.34 -32.91 39.64
N GLN A 500 55.29 -32.14 40.18
CA GLN A 500 55.03 -30.78 40.66
C GLN A 500 54.61 -29.84 39.52
N GLN A 501 55.23 -29.96 38.33
CA GLN A 501 54.86 -29.19 37.14
C GLN A 501 53.47 -29.58 36.61
N LEU A 502 53.16 -30.88 36.55
CA LEU A 502 51.83 -31.38 36.15
C LEU A 502 50.74 -30.92 37.12
N GLU A 503 51.01 -30.93 38.43
CA GLU A 503 50.09 -30.41 39.45
C GLU A 503 49.87 -28.90 39.31
N ALA A 504 50.90 -28.12 38.95
CA ALA A 504 50.76 -26.69 38.70
C ALA A 504 49.85 -26.42 37.48
N LEU A 505 50.07 -27.12 36.37
CA LEU A 505 49.21 -27.02 35.18
C LEU A 505 47.77 -27.45 35.47
N ARG A 506 47.56 -28.48 36.29
CA ARG A 506 46.21 -28.89 36.73
C ARG A 506 45.50 -27.81 37.54
N ARG A 507 46.22 -27.11 38.44
CA ARG A 507 45.67 -25.98 39.21
C ARG A 507 45.30 -24.79 38.31
N GLU A 508 46.06 -24.56 37.24
CA GLU A 508 45.73 -23.54 36.23
C GLU A 508 44.54 -23.97 35.35
N ARG A 509 44.43 -25.27 35.05
CA ARG A 509 43.36 -25.86 34.24
C ARG A 509 42.00 -25.83 34.94
N GLU A 510 41.93 -26.19 36.22
CA GLU A 510 40.67 -26.33 36.98
C GLU A 510 39.69 -25.14 36.83
N PRO A 511 40.08 -23.87 37.06
CA PRO A 511 39.15 -22.75 36.93
C PRO A 511 38.67 -22.52 35.50
N VAL A 512 39.51 -22.83 34.49
CA VAL A 512 39.13 -22.69 33.08
C VAL A 512 38.25 -23.86 32.64
N ALA A 513 38.54 -25.08 33.11
CA ALA A 513 37.74 -26.28 32.87
C ALA A 513 36.31 -26.14 33.44
N ALA A 514 36.17 -25.57 34.64
CA ALA A 514 34.87 -25.31 35.24
C ALA A 514 34.02 -24.33 34.40
N ARG A 515 34.67 -23.33 33.78
CA ARG A 515 34.01 -22.37 32.87
C ARG A 515 33.69 -23.01 31.52
N PHE A 516 34.59 -23.83 30.98
CA PHE A 516 34.39 -24.56 29.73
C PHE A 516 33.25 -25.58 29.85
N ALA A 517 33.11 -26.26 30.99
CA ALA A 517 32.04 -27.23 31.23
C ALA A 517 30.62 -26.62 31.15
N LEU A 518 30.49 -25.30 31.28
CA LEU A 518 29.23 -24.56 31.10
C LEU A 518 28.92 -24.24 29.63
N LEU A 519 29.88 -24.47 28.72
CA LEU A 519 29.71 -24.23 27.30
C LEU A 519 28.99 -25.41 26.64
N PRO A 520 28.05 -25.14 25.71
CA PRO A 520 27.40 -26.19 24.94
C PRO A 520 28.38 -26.80 23.95
N THR A 521 28.47 -28.12 23.98
CA THR A 521 29.39 -28.92 23.17
C THR A 521 28.71 -29.60 22.00
N THR A 522 27.38 -29.67 22.01
CA THR A 522 26.57 -30.22 20.92
C THR A 522 25.57 -29.19 20.39
N LEU A 523 25.07 -29.42 19.17
CA LEU A 523 24.04 -28.59 18.55
C LEU A 523 22.76 -28.57 19.38
N GLU A 524 22.38 -29.71 19.98
CA GLU A 524 21.20 -29.84 20.82
C GLU A 524 21.33 -29.05 22.14
N GLU A 525 22.51 -29.07 22.77
CA GLU A 525 22.79 -28.28 23.97
C GLU A 525 22.72 -26.77 23.69
N LYS A 526 23.25 -26.33 22.54
CA LYS A 526 23.15 -24.94 22.06
C LYS A 526 21.70 -24.52 21.89
N GLU A 527 20.92 -25.34 21.19
CA GLU A 527 19.52 -25.08 20.91
C GLU A 527 18.68 -25.05 22.20
N THR A 528 18.90 -25.99 23.10
CA THR A 528 18.22 -26.04 24.41
C THR A 528 18.57 -24.84 25.28
N ARG A 529 19.83 -24.38 25.25
CA ARG A 529 20.24 -23.14 25.94
C ARG A 529 19.59 -21.91 25.32
N ARG A 530 19.55 -21.82 23.98
CA ARG A 530 18.87 -20.75 23.24
C ARG A 530 17.40 -20.67 23.61
N GLN A 531 16.69 -21.80 23.62
CA GLN A 531 15.28 -21.88 24.01
C GLN A 531 15.04 -21.43 25.47
N ARG A 532 15.90 -21.85 26.41
CA ARG A 532 15.82 -21.41 27.81
C ARG A 532 16.03 -19.91 27.97
N MET A 533 17.01 -19.34 27.27
CA MET A 533 17.27 -17.90 27.28
C MET A 533 16.11 -17.12 26.66
N GLN A 534 15.62 -17.59 25.51
CA GLN A 534 14.48 -17.00 24.82
C GLN A 534 13.22 -17.01 25.71
N ALA A 535 12.93 -18.14 26.38
CA ALA A 535 11.80 -18.25 27.31
C ALA A 535 11.91 -17.27 28.49
N ARG A 536 13.13 -17.01 28.99
CA ARG A 536 13.36 -16.05 30.07
C ARG A 536 13.15 -14.61 29.62
N ILE A 537 13.62 -14.27 28.43
CA ILE A 537 13.37 -12.95 27.82
C ILE A 537 11.87 -12.77 27.55
N ASP A 538 11.19 -13.78 27.01
CA ASP A 538 9.75 -13.73 26.74
C ASP A 538 8.91 -13.66 28.04
N ALA A 539 9.41 -14.19 29.16
CA ALA A 539 8.79 -13.98 30.47
C ALA A 539 8.92 -12.52 30.93
N LEU A 540 10.13 -11.95 30.83
CA LEU A 540 10.39 -10.55 31.19
C LEU A 540 9.63 -9.55 30.30
N ASP A 541 9.51 -9.82 28.99
CA ASP A 541 8.76 -8.96 28.07
C ASP A 541 7.25 -9.00 28.37
N ARG A 542 6.72 -10.16 28.77
CA ARG A 542 5.32 -10.28 29.26
C ARG A 542 5.09 -9.50 30.54
N GLU A 543 6.02 -9.54 31.48
CA GLU A 543 5.95 -8.74 32.71
C GLU A 543 6.02 -7.24 32.41
N ALA A 544 6.93 -6.81 31.53
CA ALA A 544 7.04 -5.42 31.10
C ALA A 544 5.76 -4.93 30.39
N PHE A 545 5.16 -5.76 29.53
CA PHE A 545 3.89 -5.45 28.88
C PHE A 545 2.75 -5.27 29.89
N ARG A 546 2.67 -6.15 30.89
CA ARG A 546 1.69 -6.05 31.97
C ARG A 546 1.85 -4.75 32.75
N LEU A 547 3.08 -4.38 33.13
CA LEU A 547 3.36 -3.13 33.83
C LEU A 547 2.99 -1.89 33.02
N ILE A 548 3.25 -1.89 31.70
CA ILE A 548 2.82 -0.81 30.80
C ILE A 548 1.30 -0.65 30.81
N TYR A 549 0.57 -1.76 30.72
CA TYR A 549 -0.89 -1.74 30.74
C TYR A 549 -1.44 -1.22 32.07
N GLU A 550 -0.86 -1.67 33.19
CA GLU A 550 -1.22 -1.18 34.53
C GLU A 550 -0.95 0.32 34.69
N LEU A 551 0.20 0.82 34.21
CA LEU A 551 0.54 2.25 34.22
C LEU A 551 -0.38 3.08 33.32
N GLN A 552 -0.75 2.58 32.14
CA GLN A 552 -1.72 3.25 31.26
C GLN A 552 -3.09 3.36 31.94
N SER A 553 -3.56 2.28 32.56
CA SER A 553 -4.80 2.27 33.34
C SER A 553 -4.76 3.30 34.46
N GLN A 554 -3.70 3.33 35.27
CA GLN A 554 -3.54 4.31 36.35
C GLN A 554 -3.49 5.76 35.82
N ASN A 555 -2.74 6.02 34.75
CA ASN A 555 -2.66 7.36 34.14
C ASN A 555 -4.03 7.82 33.62
N THR A 556 -4.80 6.93 32.97
CA THR A 556 -6.17 7.26 32.54
C THR A 556 -7.12 7.57 33.70
N VAL A 557 -7.00 6.86 34.83
CA VAL A 557 -7.79 7.16 36.03
C VAL A 557 -7.42 8.52 36.60
N THR A 558 -6.12 8.84 36.71
CA THR A 558 -5.63 10.10 37.26
C THR A 558 -5.99 11.29 36.38
N THR A 559 -5.88 11.16 35.06
CA THR A 559 -6.32 12.19 34.10
C THR A 559 -7.85 12.37 34.10
N ALA A 560 -8.62 11.31 34.28
CA ALA A 560 -10.07 11.38 34.46
C ALA A 560 -10.47 12.09 35.77
N MET A 561 -9.74 11.84 36.87
CA MET A 561 -9.90 12.56 38.13
C MET A 561 -9.62 14.06 37.97
N LEU A 562 -8.51 14.43 37.33
CA LEU A 562 -8.17 15.82 37.00
C LEU A 562 -9.25 16.50 36.15
N LYS A 563 -9.75 15.80 35.13
CA LYS A 563 -10.84 16.30 34.27
C LYS A 563 -12.13 16.51 35.06
N GLY A 564 -12.49 15.57 35.94
CA GLY A 564 -13.68 15.66 36.79
C GLY A 564 -13.60 16.78 37.85
N MET A 565 -12.40 17.06 38.36
CA MET A 565 -12.17 18.17 39.30
C MET A 565 -12.26 19.53 38.60
N ASN A 566 -11.79 19.63 37.34
CA ASN A 566 -11.84 20.86 36.55
C ASN A 566 -13.24 21.17 35.97
N THR A 567 -14.12 20.17 35.81
CA THR A 567 -15.48 20.35 35.25
C THR A 567 -16.57 20.55 36.30
N SER A 568 -16.23 20.55 37.59
CA SER A 568 -17.22 20.67 38.68
C SER A 568 -17.68 22.12 38.90
N PRO A 569 -19.00 22.40 39.01
CA PRO A 569 -19.56 23.77 39.04
C PRO A 569 -19.19 24.64 40.26
N SER A 570 -18.43 24.12 41.25
CA SER A 570 -17.92 24.90 42.38
C SER A 570 -16.61 25.66 42.09
N ALA A 571 -16.01 25.51 40.90
CA ALA A 571 -14.72 26.10 40.50
C ALA A 571 -14.74 27.63 40.23
N LYS A 572 -15.73 28.39 40.72
CA LYS A 572 -15.79 29.85 40.59
C LYS A 572 -15.19 30.64 41.78
N GLY A 573 -14.58 29.96 42.74
CA GLY A 573 -13.85 30.57 43.87
C GLY A 573 -12.34 30.32 43.80
N ALA A 574 -11.55 31.12 44.53
CA ALA A 574 -10.11 30.89 44.66
C ALA A 574 -9.85 29.47 45.20
N PRO A 575 -8.88 28.71 44.62
CA PRO A 575 -8.61 27.35 45.05
C PRO A 575 -8.19 27.35 46.52
N THR A 576 -8.79 26.48 47.32
CA THR A 576 -8.38 26.26 48.71
C THR A 576 -6.96 25.70 48.76
N GLU A 577 -6.21 26.02 49.82
CA GLU A 577 -4.83 25.54 50.00
C GLU A 577 -4.72 24.00 49.89
N ALA A 578 -5.72 23.28 50.41
CA ALA A 578 -5.83 21.82 50.27
C ALA A 578 -6.04 21.34 48.82
N ALA A 579 -6.68 22.14 47.95
CA ALA A 579 -6.87 21.81 46.54
C ALA A 579 -5.59 22.04 45.73
N VAL A 580 -4.81 23.07 46.07
CA VAL A 580 -3.48 23.32 45.48
C VAL A 580 -2.51 22.20 45.85
N ASP A 581 -2.49 21.78 47.12
CA ASP A 581 -1.68 20.65 47.59
C ASP A 581 -2.06 19.32 46.92
N LEU A 582 -3.35 19.09 46.69
CA LEU A 582 -3.83 17.88 46.00
C LEU A 582 -3.44 17.88 44.52
N LEU A 583 -3.56 19.02 43.83
CA LEU A 583 -3.12 19.18 42.44
C LEU A 583 -1.60 19.00 42.30
N ALA A 584 -0.82 19.55 43.23
CA ALA A 584 0.62 19.36 43.26
C ALA A 584 1.00 17.87 43.43
N LYS A 585 0.31 17.14 44.33
CA LYS A 585 0.50 15.70 44.50
C LYS A 585 0.12 14.90 43.25
N ILE A 586 -1.00 15.23 42.61
CA ILE A 586 -1.43 14.58 41.37
C ILE A 586 -0.41 14.84 40.24
N GLN A 587 0.11 16.06 40.14
CA GLN A 587 1.13 16.38 39.14
C GLN A 587 2.43 15.60 39.37
N ILE A 588 2.88 15.48 40.62
CA ILE A 588 4.06 14.67 40.99
C ILE A 588 3.86 13.20 40.59
N GLU A 589 2.66 12.64 40.84
CA GLU A 589 2.32 11.27 40.43
C GLU A 589 2.30 11.10 38.90
N MET A 590 1.77 12.09 38.16
CA MET A 590 1.79 12.08 36.70
C MET A 590 3.21 12.13 36.12
N ASP A 591 4.08 12.97 36.69
CA ASP A 591 5.48 13.06 36.28
C ASP A 591 6.23 11.75 36.59
N ALA A 592 5.96 11.14 37.74
CA ALA A 592 6.48 9.82 38.10
C ALA A 592 6.00 8.71 37.16
N PHE A 593 4.73 8.74 36.71
CA PHE A 593 4.22 7.79 35.73
C PHE A 593 4.91 7.91 34.37
N GLU A 594 5.15 9.12 33.87
CA GLU A 594 5.89 9.30 32.61
C GLU A 594 7.36 8.89 32.76
N GLU A 595 8.00 9.12 33.91
CA GLU A 595 9.35 8.63 34.19
C GLU A 595 9.42 7.09 34.22
N LEU A 596 8.48 6.43 34.90
CA LEU A 596 8.38 4.97 34.94
C LEU A 596 8.11 4.37 33.56
N LYS A 597 7.27 5.01 32.75
CA LYS A 597 7.01 4.61 31.36
C LYS A 597 8.26 4.75 30.49
N ALA A 598 9.01 5.84 30.65
CA ALA A 598 10.29 6.02 29.97
C ALA A 598 11.36 5.03 30.43
N ALA A 599 11.38 4.67 31.73
CA ALA A 599 12.24 3.63 32.26
C ALA A 599 11.88 2.24 31.69
N LEU A 600 10.60 1.86 31.68
CA LEU A 600 10.13 0.61 31.08
C LEU A 600 10.40 0.54 29.57
N ALA A 601 10.25 1.65 28.85
CA ALA A 601 10.60 1.71 27.43
C ALA A 601 12.11 1.46 27.22
N ARG A 602 12.97 2.04 28.06
CA ARG A 602 14.42 1.78 28.06
C ARG A 602 14.73 0.33 28.40
N THR A 603 14.09 -0.25 29.43
CA THR A 603 14.27 -1.65 29.79
C THR A 603 13.82 -2.61 28.69
N ARG A 604 12.70 -2.33 28.00
CA ARG A 604 12.27 -3.13 26.85
C ARG A 604 13.22 -2.99 25.66
N ALA A 605 13.75 -1.80 25.42
CA ALA A 605 14.80 -1.60 24.40
C ALA A 605 16.06 -2.42 24.74
N GLN A 606 16.48 -2.43 26.00
CA GLN A 606 17.58 -3.28 26.49
C GLN A 606 17.25 -4.77 26.41
N LEU A 607 16.03 -5.20 26.76
CA LEU A 607 15.62 -6.60 26.62
C LEU A 607 15.57 -7.04 25.16
N ALA A 608 15.15 -6.17 24.24
CA ALA A 608 15.19 -6.41 22.81
C ALA A 608 16.63 -6.47 22.29
N GLU A 609 17.53 -5.64 22.84
CA GLU A 609 18.96 -5.71 22.59
C GLU A 609 19.56 -7.02 23.11
N GLU A 610 19.28 -7.45 24.34
CA GLU A 610 19.70 -8.73 24.92
C GLU A 610 19.16 -9.96 24.16
N ARG A 611 17.92 -9.86 23.67
CA ARG A 611 17.32 -10.84 22.75
C ARG A 611 18.08 -10.91 21.42
N SER A 612 18.64 -9.79 20.99
CA SER A 612 19.44 -9.70 19.78
C SER A 612 20.87 -10.21 19.95
N THR A 613 21.48 -9.94 21.11
CA THR A 613 22.88 -10.26 21.48
C THR A 613 23.08 -11.65 22.07
N VAL A 614 22.09 -12.55 22.00
CA VAL A 614 22.31 -14.00 22.19
C VAL A 614 23.45 -14.53 21.27
N ALA A 615 23.83 -13.78 20.23
CA ALA A 615 25.01 -14.01 19.39
C ALA A 615 26.36 -13.49 19.93
N THR A 616 26.42 -12.47 20.81
CA THR A 616 27.71 -11.95 21.35
C THR A 616 28.33 -12.87 22.41
N PHE A 617 27.61 -13.90 22.86
CA PHE A 617 28.18 -14.96 23.70
C PHE A 617 29.35 -15.66 22.99
N VAL A 618 29.31 -15.77 21.66
CA VAL A 618 30.33 -16.45 20.83
C VAL A 618 31.76 -15.92 21.09
N ALA A 619 31.95 -14.61 21.28
CA ALA A 619 33.29 -14.03 21.49
C ALA A 619 33.89 -14.38 22.87
N GLY A 620 33.05 -14.49 23.91
CA GLY A 620 33.49 -14.91 25.24
C GLY A 620 33.71 -16.42 25.33
N GLU A 621 32.89 -17.21 24.63
CA GLU A 621 32.98 -18.67 24.58
C GLU A 621 34.21 -19.14 23.80
N GLU A 622 34.50 -18.50 22.66
CA GLU A 622 35.71 -18.71 21.88
C GLU A 622 36.96 -18.46 22.73
N ARG A 623 37.00 -17.35 23.49
CA ARG A 623 38.13 -17.04 24.37
C ARG A 623 38.31 -18.08 25.48
N ILE A 624 37.23 -18.56 26.10
CA ILE A 624 37.29 -19.61 27.13
C ILE A 624 37.80 -20.92 26.52
N ARG A 625 37.33 -21.28 25.34
CA ARG A 625 37.75 -22.49 24.60
C ARG A 625 39.22 -22.45 24.23
N GLN A 626 39.70 -21.34 23.68
CA GLN A 626 41.11 -21.13 23.34
C GLN A 626 42.00 -21.19 24.59
N GLN A 627 41.62 -20.50 25.66
CA GLN A 627 42.35 -20.57 26.94
C GLN A 627 42.42 -21.99 27.49
N PHE A 628 41.32 -22.74 27.41
CA PHE A 628 41.28 -24.12 27.87
C PHE A 628 42.16 -25.04 27.03
N TYR A 629 42.07 -24.91 25.70
CA TYR A 629 42.87 -25.67 24.75
C TYR A 629 44.37 -25.41 24.91
N GLU A 630 44.80 -24.15 25.09
CA GLU A 630 46.22 -23.83 25.31
C GLU A 630 46.78 -24.46 26.58
N VAL A 631 45.99 -24.50 27.67
CA VAL A 631 46.41 -25.19 28.91
C VAL A 631 46.52 -26.71 28.70
N LEU A 632 45.57 -27.32 27.99
CA LEU A 632 45.61 -28.74 27.65
C LEU A 632 46.82 -29.09 26.77
N LYS A 633 47.14 -28.22 25.81
CA LYS A 633 48.31 -28.36 24.95
C LYS A 633 49.62 -28.28 25.74
N GLN A 634 49.72 -27.39 26.72
CA GLN A 634 50.88 -27.33 27.62
C GLN A 634 51.01 -28.60 28.48
N GLU A 635 49.89 -29.13 28.98
CA GLU A 635 49.83 -30.40 29.73
C GLU A 635 50.31 -31.56 28.84
N HIS A 636 49.81 -31.64 27.61
CA HIS A 636 50.27 -32.62 26.62
C HIS A 636 51.77 -32.51 26.31
N LEU A 637 52.30 -31.31 26.06
CA LEU A 637 53.73 -31.14 25.73
C LEU A 637 54.64 -31.63 26.85
N LEU A 638 54.24 -31.42 28.11
CA LEU A 638 54.94 -31.97 29.27
C LEU A 638 54.89 -33.50 29.26
N LEU A 639 53.71 -34.10 29.06
CA LEU A 639 53.52 -35.55 29.03
C LEU A 639 54.27 -36.22 27.87
N ALA A 640 54.25 -35.62 26.68
CA ALA A 640 54.93 -36.11 25.48
C ALA A 640 56.46 -36.09 25.64
N SER A 641 57.03 -35.16 26.41
CA SER A 641 58.48 -35.10 26.67
C SER A 641 59.02 -36.33 27.42
N ILE A 642 58.14 -37.08 28.09
CA ILE A 642 58.46 -38.25 28.91
C ILE A 642 58.51 -39.54 28.07
N SER A 643 58.02 -39.50 26.83
CA SER A 643 57.89 -40.65 25.90
C SER A 643 59.15 -41.52 25.78
N SER A 644 60.35 -40.93 25.87
CA SER A 644 61.63 -41.65 25.78
C SER A 644 61.96 -42.57 26.96
N ARG A 645 61.28 -42.43 28.10
CA ARG A 645 61.52 -43.19 29.35
C ARG A 645 60.45 -44.26 29.62
N LEU A 646 59.47 -44.41 28.73
CA LEU A 646 58.33 -45.28 28.94
C LEU A 646 58.59 -46.72 28.51
N PRO A 647 57.98 -47.71 29.18
CA PRO A 647 57.90 -49.09 28.69
C PRO A 647 57.31 -49.19 27.27
N GLU A 648 57.70 -50.20 26.49
CA GLU A 648 57.33 -50.36 25.08
C GLU A 648 55.81 -50.55 24.84
N ASP A 649 55.10 -51.12 25.80
CA ASP A 649 53.64 -51.23 25.82
C ASP A 649 52.95 -49.88 26.05
N VAL A 650 53.41 -49.09 27.03
CA VAL A 650 52.90 -47.74 27.32
C VAL A 650 53.24 -46.78 26.17
N ALA A 651 54.45 -46.88 25.60
CA ALA A 651 54.87 -46.09 24.45
C ALA A 651 53.99 -46.34 23.21
N ARG A 652 53.55 -47.59 22.98
CA ARG A 652 52.61 -47.92 21.89
C ARG A 652 51.22 -47.34 22.12
N GLN A 653 50.72 -47.36 23.35
CA GLN A 653 49.43 -46.72 23.68
C GLN A 653 49.50 -45.20 23.53
N MET A 654 50.58 -44.57 23.98
CA MET A 654 50.81 -43.13 23.75
C MET A 654 50.91 -42.78 22.27
N ALA A 655 51.57 -43.60 21.45
CA ALA A 655 51.64 -43.39 20.01
C ALA A 655 50.25 -43.44 19.34
N HIS A 656 49.37 -44.32 19.80
CA HIS A 656 48.00 -44.40 19.30
C HIS A 656 47.15 -43.19 19.72
N VAL A 657 47.28 -42.72 20.96
CA VAL A 657 46.66 -41.45 21.42
C VAL A 657 47.15 -40.26 20.58
N GLN A 658 48.45 -40.22 20.28
CA GLN A 658 49.06 -39.21 19.43
C GLN A 658 48.50 -39.23 17.99
N GLU A 659 48.27 -40.41 17.40
CA GLU A 659 47.65 -40.54 16.08
C GLU A 659 46.23 -39.96 16.05
N VAL A 660 45.42 -40.24 17.09
CA VAL A 660 44.06 -39.68 17.22
C VAL A 660 44.11 -38.16 17.39
N ARG A 661 45.06 -37.66 18.18
CA ARG A 661 45.31 -36.22 18.37
C ARG A 661 45.69 -35.53 17.07
N GLU A 662 46.60 -36.10 16.27
CA GLU A 662 47.00 -35.53 14.97
C GLU A 662 45.82 -35.44 14.00
N ARG A 663 44.94 -36.44 13.99
CA ARG A 663 43.69 -36.39 13.21
C ARG A 663 42.73 -35.30 13.72
N ALA A 664 42.63 -35.13 15.04
CA ALA A 664 41.83 -34.07 15.65
C ALA A 664 42.39 -32.67 15.32
N GLU A 665 43.70 -32.48 15.31
CA GLU A 665 44.37 -31.24 14.87
C GLU A 665 44.13 -30.94 13.39
N GLY A 666 44.22 -31.97 12.52
CA GLY A 666 43.87 -31.82 11.11
C GLY A 666 42.41 -31.39 10.89
N LEU A 667 41.50 -31.88 11.72
CA LEU A 667 40.10 -31.45 11.69
C LEU A 667 39.91 -30.03 12.25
N ARG A 668 40.63 -29.65 13.31
CA ARG A 668 40.62 -28.30 13.88
C ARG A 668 41.04 -27.24 12.86
N LEU A 669 42.09 -27.51 12.06
CA LEU A 669 42.50 -26.61 10.97
C LEU A 669 41.40 -26.41 9.90
N ARG A 670 40.65 -27.47 9.58
CA ARG A 670 39.51 -27.40 8.64
C ARG A 670 38.34 -26.62 9.23
N VAL A 671 38.05 -26.79 10.52
CA VAL A 671 37.07 -25.98 11.27
C VAL A 671 37.44 -24.50 11.18
N ASP A 672 38.69 -24.13 11.48
CA ASP A 672 39.16 -22.74 11.43
C ASP A 672 39.02 -22.14 10.03
N THR A 673 39.38 -22.92 9.01
CA THR A 673 39.21 -22.54 7.60
C THR A 673 37.73 -22.31 7.27
N ALA A 674 36.85 -23.22 7.66
CA ALA A 674 35.41 -23.11 7.41
C ALA A 674 34.80 -21.89 8.14
N LYS A 675 35.17 -21.65 9.41
CA LYS A 675 34.76 -20.45 10.16
C LYS A 675 35.21 -19.17 9.45
N SER A 676 36.47 -19.11 9.01
CA SER A 676 37.00 -17.95 8.30
C SER A 676 36.24 -17.68 6.99
N VAL A 677 35.92 -18.72 6.21
CA VAL A 677 35.15 -18.59 4.96
C VAL A 677 33.72 -18.08 5.24
N LEU A 678 33.03 -18.66 6.22
CA LEU A 678 31.68 -18.24 6.60
C LEU A 678 31.65 -16.80 7.09
N HIS A 679 32.62 -16.40 7.91
CA HIS A 679 32.74 -15.02 8.39
C HIS A 679 33.00 -14.05 7.22
N ALA A 680 33.92 -14.38 6.31
CA ALA A 680 34.20 -13.57 5.13
C ALA A 680 32.99 -13.47 4.18
N GLN A 681 32.19 -14.53 4.02
CA GLN A 681 30.93 -14.49 3.27
C GLN A 681 29.90 -13.58 3.96
N MET A 682 29.72 -13.71 5.27
CA MET A 682 28.82 -12.87 6.06
C MET A 682 29.21 -11.40 5.96
N GLU A 683 30.47 -11.05 6.18
CA GLU A 683 30.95 -9.66 6.06
C GLU A 683 30.75 -9.07 4.68
N ARG A 684 31.02 -9.85 3.61
CA ARG A 684 30.81 -9.39 2.23
C ARG A 684 29.33 -9.11 1.96
N ARG A 685 28.42 -9.97 2.43
CA ARG A 685 26.97 -9.75 2.29
C ARG A 685 26.49 -8.55 3.10
N VAL A 686 26.95 -8.41 4.35
CA VAL A 686 26.66 -7.25 5.19
C VAL A 686 27.11 -5.95 4.51
N ARG A 687 28.37 -5.89 4.03
CA ARG A 687 28.90 -4.72 3.31
C ARG A 687 28.08 -4.41 2.07
N THR A 688 27.78 -5.41 1.25
CA THR A 688 26.99 -5.23 0.02
C THR A 688 25.62 -4.63 0.31
N ILE A 689 24.89 -5.12 1.33
CA ILE A 689 23.57 -4.58 1.67
C ILE A 689 23.72 -3.20 2.33
N HIS A 690 24.69 -3.04 3.23
CA HIS A 690 24.96 -1.76 3.89
C HIS A 690 25.23 -0.64 2.87
N ASP A 691 26.11 -0.88 1.90
CA ASP A 691 26.47 0.11 0.88
C ASP A 691 25.29 0.46 -0.01
N LYS A 692 24.46 -0.54 -0.38
CA LYS A 692 23.20 -0.30 -1.10
C LYS A 692 22.24 0.57 -0.29
N VAL A 693 22.00 0.24 0.98
CA VAL A 693 21.09 1.02 1.83
C VAL A 693 21.60 2.45 2.05
N ARG A 694 22.91 2.65 2.20
CA ARG A 694 23.51 3.99 2.29
C ARG A 694 23.35 4.80 1.00
N ALA A 695 23.46 4.17 -0.16
CA ALA A 695 23.21 4.82 -1.44
C ALA A 695 21.73 5.28 -1.55
N GLU A 696 20.79 4.42 -1.13
CA GLU A 696 19.36 4.75 -1.10
C GLU A 696 19.04 5.85 -0.07
N GLU A 697 19.66 5.86 1.12
CA GLU A 697 19.50 6.95 2.09
C GLU A 697 19.90 8.31 1.51
N ALA A 698 20.96 8.36 0.71
CA ALA A 698 21.38 9.59 0.03
C ALA A 698 20.33 10.07 -0.99
N LEU A 699 19.70 9.14 -1.74
CA LEU A 699 18.60 9.47 -2.66
C LEU A 699 17.35 9.95 -1.90
N LEU A 700 17.02 9.31 -0.77
CA LEU A 700 15.90 9.71 0.10
C LEU A 700 16.07 11.11 0.72
N ALA A 701 17.30 11.62 0.83
CA ALA A 701 17.53 13.01 1.20
C ALA A 701 17.00 13.95 0.10
N GLY A 702 17.39 13.71 -1.15
CA GLY A 702 16.94 14.46 -2.32
C GLY A 702 15.43 14.38 -2.53
N TYR A 703 14.84 13.18 -2.49
CA TYR A 703 13.38 13.01 -2.59
C TYR A 703 12.63 13.73 -1.46
N GLY A 704 13.21 13.80 -0.26
CA GLY A 704 12.67 14.58 0.85
C GLY A 704 12.60 16.08 0.54
N GLU A 705 13.66 16.65 -0.03
CA GLU A 705 13.68 18.06 -0.43
C GLU A 705 12.70 18.35 -1.58
N GLU A 706 12.69 17.50 -2.61
CA GLU A 706 11.80 17.62 -3.76
C GLU A 706 10.33 17.54 -3.35
N THR A 707 9.94 16.59 -2.49
CA THR A 707 8.56 16.46 -2.01
C THR A 707 8.12 17.63 -1.14
N VAL A 708 9.03 18.22 -0.34
CA VAL A 708 8.74 19.45 0.42
C VAL A 708 8.54 20.63 -0.52
N SER A 709 9.43 20.81 -1.51
CA SER A 709 9.31 21.89 -2.50
C SER A 709 8.05 21.76 -3.35
N ALA A 710 7.76 20.55 -3.85
CA ALA A 710 6.56 20.26 -4.64
C ALA A 710 5.29 20.48 -3.81
N SER A 711 5.30 20.10 -2.53
CA SER A 711 4.19 20.36 -1.60
C SER A 711 3.93 21.85 -1.41
N SER A 712 4.98 22.67 -1.24
CA SER A 712 4.83 24.12 -1.13
C SER A 712 4.23 24.74 -2.40
N ASN A 713 4.71 24.34 -3.59
CA ASN A 713 4.17 24.83 -4.86
C ASN A 713 2.72 24.39 -5.09
N ALA A 714 2.40 23.13 -4.77
CA ALA A 714 1.06 22.58 -4.92
C ALA A 714 0.06 23.28 -3.99
N ARG A 715 0.43 23.61 -2.74
CA ARG A 715 -0.46 24.34 -1.82
C ARG A 715 -0.91 25.68 -2.38
N ASN A 716 0.00 26.46 -2.96
CA ASN A 716 -0.33 27.73 -3.62
C ASN A 716 -1.33 27.54 -4.78
N LEU A 717 -1.14 26.49 -5.59
CA LEU A 717 -2.04 26.17 -6.70
C LEU A 717 -3.42 25.72 -6.19
N VAL A 718 -3.46 24.82 -5.21
CA VAL A 718 -4.69 24.30 -4.60
C VAL A 718 -5.46 25.43 -3.93
N GLY A 719 -4.78 26.36 -3.24
CA GLY A 719 -5.40 27.54 -2.66
C GLY A 719 -6.09 28.43 -3.70
N ARG A 720 -5.48 28.61 -4.88
CA ARG A 720 -6.11 29.32 -6.02
C ARG A 720 -7.32 28.57 -6.59
N ILE A 721 -7.19 27.26 -6.81
CA ILE A 721 -8.28 26.42 -7.32
C ILE A 721 -9.47 26.43 -6.35
N ALA A 722 -9.21 26.30 -5.04
CA ALA A 722 -10.22 26.41 -4.00
C ALA A 722 -10.90 27.78 -4.02
N PHE A 723 -10.13 28.87 -4.07
CA PHE A 723 -10.70 30.21 -4.16
C PHE A 723 -11.61 30.41 -5.38
N ASP A 724 -11.15 30.01 -6.57
CA ASP A 724 -11.93 30.13 -7.81
C ASP A 724 -13.19 29.25 -7.77
N SER A 725 -13.09 28.05 -7.21
CA SER A 725 -14.24 27.17 -6.99
C SER A 725 -15.27 27.81 -6.08
N PHE A 726 -14.84 28.35 -4.92
CA PHE A 726 -15.74 28.99 -3.95
C PHE A 726 -16.42 30.21 -4.57
N ARG A 727 -15.69 31.00 -5.36
CA ARG A 727 -16.25 32.12 -6.12
C ARG A 727 -17.32 31.67 -7.11
N ARG A 728 -17.10 30.57 -7.85
CA ARG A 728 -18.08 29.98 -8.78
C ARG A 728 -19.32 29.47 -8.04
N VAL A 729 -19.15 28.75 -6.93
CA VAL A 729 -20.26 28.24 -6.12
C VAL A 729 -21.07 29.39 -5.52
N ARG A 730 -20.40 30.41 -4.97
CA ARG A 730 -21.08 31.63 -4.49
C ARG A 730 -21.89 32.29 -5.61
N GLN A 731 -21.29 32.47 -6.78
CA GLN A 731 -21.96 33.09 -7.93
C GLN A 731 -23.25 32.33 -8.29
N HIS A 732 -23.21 31.00 -8.27
CA HIS A 732 -24.39 30.17 -8.53
C HIS A 732 -25.51 30.42 -7.51
N PHE A 733 -25.20 30.43 -6.20
CA PHE A 733 -26.21 30.71 -5.17
C PHE A 733 -26.71 32.16 -5.22
N TYR A 734 -25.85 33.13 -5.53
CA TYR A 734 -26.26 34.51 -5.79
C TYR A 734 -27.28 34.58 -6.93
N GLU A 735 -27.02 33.89 -8.05
CA GLU A 735 -27.94 33.85 -9.19
C GLU A 735 -29.27 33.18 -8.85
N LEU A 736 -29.26 32.10 -8.05
CA LEU A 736 -30.48 31.44 -7.59
C LEU A 736 -31.35 32.37 -6.76
N VAL A 737 -30.75 33.06 -5.78
CA VAL A 737 -31.44 34.02 -4.92
C VAL A 737 -31.96 35.20 -5.73
N LEU A 738 -31.14 35.76 -6.63
CA LEU A 738 -31.52 36.86 -7.51
C LEU A 738 -32.70 36.48 -8.42
N LYS A 739 -32.68 35.29 -9.03
CA LYS A 739 -33.79 34.80 -9.86
C LYS A 739 -35.04 34.55 -9.02
N GLY A 740 -34.90 34.12 -7.76
CA GLY A 740 -36.01 34.02 -6.82
C GLY A 740 -36.65 35.38 -6.52
N ASP A 741 -35.82 36.37 -6.17
CA ASP A 741 -36.28 37.75 -5.88
C ASP A 741 -36.98 38.36 -7.11
N LEU A 742 -36.38 38.21 -8.30
CA LEU A 742 -36.98 38.66 -9.57
C LEU A 742 -38.32 37.94 -9.84
N GLY A 743 -38.38 36.64 -9.57
CA GLY A 743 -39.60 35.84 -9.70
C GLY A 743 -40.75 36.36 -8.83
N LEU A 744 -40.48 36.80 -7.59
CA LEU A 744 -41.48 37.42 -6.73
C LEU A 744 -42.01 38.75 -7.32
N VAL A 745 -41.12 39.56 -7.89
CA VAL A 745 -41.50 40.80 -8.58
C VAL A 745 -42.36 40.48 -9.80
N ASP A 746 -41.98 39.47 -10.59
CA ASP A 746 -42.72 39.03 -11.77
C ASP A 746 -44.12 38.51 -11.41
N VAL A 747 -44.25 37.77 -10.30
CA VAL A 747 -45.55 37.32 -9.77
C VAL A 747 -46.41 38.53 -9.40
N ALA A 748 -45.88 39.49 -8.65
CA ALA A 748 -46.62 40.68 -8.23
C ALA A 748 -47.06 41.52 -9.43
N PHE A 749 -46.17 41.73 -10.40
CA PHE A 749 -46.44 42.49 -11.61
C PHE A 749 -47.50 41.80 -12.47
N THR A 750 -47.33 40.51 -12.77
CA THR A 750 -48.27 39.73 -13.60
C THR A 750 -49.65 39.65 -12.95
N ARG A 751 -49.71 39.42 -11.62
CA ARG A 751 -50.98 39.40 -10.88
C ARG A 751 -51.69 40.75 -10.92
N LYS A 752 -50.95 41.86 -10.79
CA LYS A 752 -51.50 43.21 -10.91
C LYS A 752 -52.06 43.45 -12.31
N GLN A 753 -51.32 43.06 -13.34
CA GLN A 753 -51.76 43.19 -14.73
C GLN A 753 -53.05 42.40 -14.97
N ASP A 754 -53.08 41.12 -14.61
CA ASP A 754 -54.27 40.27 -14.70
C ASP A 754 -55.49 40.86 -13.99
N ASN A 755 -55.31 41.40 -12.78
CA ASN A 755 -56.39 42.05 -12.04
C ASN A 755 -56.86 43.33 -12.74
N THR A 756 -55.95 44.10 -13.33
CA THR A 756 -56.28 45.32 -14.07
C THR A 756 -57.09 44.99 -15.32
N GLU A 757 -56.67 43.97 -16.08
CA GLU A 757 -57.40 43.49 -17.26
C GLU A 757 -58.80 42.97 -16.88
N LYS A 758 -58.94 42.24 -15.76
CA LYS A 758 -60.25 41.81 -15.24
C LYS A 758 -61.14 42.99 -14.85
N ILE A 759 -60.59 44.01 -14.18
CA ILE A 759 -61.33 45.22 -13.80
C ILE A 759 -61.81 45.96 -15.05
N GLN A 760 -60.96 46.10 -16.07
CA GLN A 760 -61.33 46.73 -17.35
C GLN A 760 -62.43 45.94 -18.07
N ALA A 761 -62.31 44.61 -18.12
CA ALA A 761 -63.31 43.73 -18.73
C ALA A 761 -64.67 43.82 -18.00
N LEU A 762 -64.66 43.78 -16.66
CA LEU A 762 -65.88 43.93 -15.85
C LEU A 762 -66.49 45.33 -16.01
N SER A 763 -65.69 46.38 -16.10
CA SER A 763 -66.18 47.74 -16.37
C SER A 763 -66.85 47.81 -17.73
N ALA A 764 -66.25 47.25 -18.77
CA ALA A 764 -66.84 47.21 -20.11
C ALA A 764 -68.16 46.42 -20.14
N GLN A 765 -68.23 45.27 -19.45
CA GLN A 765 -69.47 44.49 -19.28
C GLN A 765 -70.54 45.29 -18.54
N LYS A 766 -70.19 45.99 -17.46
CA LYS A 766 -71.10 46.85 -16.71
C LYS A 766 -71.66 47.95 -17.59
N ASP A 767 -70.82 48.63 -18.36
CA ASP A 767 -71.24 49.72 -19.24
C ASP A 767 -72.16 49.20 -20.37
N GLN A 768 -71.88 48.01 -20.91
CA GLN A 768 -72.76 47.35 -21.88
C GLN A 768 -74.11 46.97 -21.28
N ALA A 769 -74.12 46.40 -20.06
CA ALA A 769 -75.34 46.06 -19.34
C ALA A 769 -76.19 47.30 -19.02
N MET A 770 -75.57 48.40 -18.60
CA MET A 770 -76.24 49.68 -18.36
C MET A 770 -76.87 50.24 -19.64
N ARG A 771 -76.17 50.20 -20.78
CA ARG A 771 -76.73 50.61 -22.08
C ARG A 771 -77.91 49.73 -22.52
N ALA A 772 -77.83 48.42 -22.27
CA ALA A 772 -78.93 47.50 -22.56
C ALA A 772 -80.15 47.77 -21.67
N LEU A 773 -79.93 48.04 -20.38
CA LEU A 773 -80.99 48.42 -19.45
C LEU A 773 -81.67 49.73 -19.87
N ASP A 774 -80.89 50.77 -20.18
CA ASP A 774 -81.41 52.05 -20.68
C ASP A 774 -82.21 51.89 -21.98
N LYS A 775 -81.76 51.01 -22.87
CA LYS A 775 -82.47 50.70 -24.11
C LYS A 775 -83.81 50.02 -23.83
N ASN A 776 -83.82 48.98 -22.99
CA ASN A 776 -85.05 48.27 -22.59
C ASN A 776 -86.02 49.21 -21.88
N LEU A 777 -85.53 50.08 -20.99
CA LEU A 777 -86.36 51.04 -20.26
C LEU A 777 -87.00 52.06 -21.21
N LYS A 778 -86.25 52.53 -22.23
CA LYS A 778 -86.79 53.37 -23.31
C LYS A 778 -87.80 52.66 -24.21
N GLU A 779 -87.63 51.35 -24.47
CA GLU A 779 -88.60 50.56 -25.22
C GLU A 779 -89.89 50.36 -24.41
N THR A 780 -89.80 50.00 -23.12
CA THR A 780 -90.98 49.86 -22.25
C THR A 780 -91.73 51.17 -22.02
N LEU A 781 -91.04 52.31 -21.99
CA LEU A 781 -91.68 53.63 -21.89
C LEU A 781 -92.41 54.04 -23.18
N LYS A 782 -92.05 53.45 -24.34
CA LYS A 782 -92.75 53.68 -25.61
C LYS A 782 -93.99 52.80 -25.80
N ASP A 783 -94.09 51.67 -25.08
CA ASP A 783 -95.25 50.78 -25.12
C ASP A 783 -96.38 51.20 -24.16
N VAL A 784 -96.20 52.28 -23.38
CA VAL A 784 -97.15 52.81 -22.40
C VAL A 784 -97.83 54.11 -22.86
N ASP A 785 -97.43 54.65 -24.01
CA ASP A 785 -98.12 55.73 -24.75
C ASP A 785 -98.88 55.15 -25.95
#